data_AF-A0LPR8-F1
#
_entry.id   AF-A0LPR8-F1
#
_cell.length_a   1.000
_cell.length_b   1.000
_cell.length_c   1.000
_cell.angle_alpha   90.00
_cell.angle_beta   90.00
_cell.angle_gamma   90.00
#
_symmetry.space_group_name_H-M   'P 1'
#
loop_
_entity.id
_entity.type
_entity.pdbx_description
1 polymer ?
#
loop_
_entity_poly.entity_id
_entity_poly.type
_entity_poly.pdbx_seq_one_letter_code
_entity_poly.pdbx_strand_id
1 'polypeptide(L)'
;MADFDLKTGDPIRERIGLIAGSGQFPLLFAHAARQAGVEVVALGFQGETDPALSKYVNEFHMLKLGQLSRMINAFRRAGITRAAMAGAINKTKLYTRIRPDWRAVKFLNSLRNKKDDSLLRAFADELESEGIKIEPSTMFLPSLLAPEGILTRRKPNHREQVDIVFGWKMAKVIGGLDIGQCLVVKNQAVLAVEGIDGTDSTILRGGRLCREGAIIVKVSKPIQDLRFDVPAVGYDTIETMKRVKARVLAVEAGKTLMFDREKMIDAADAAGISILVQPDETLPEVHERPSKIGLPDFMGRGSAQSILRTDQTPVLIRQSRPDALRVGVVGVGYLGRFHAHKYARLPKARLMGVVDINAEQAARVAAEVDAAPLTDYRELMGKVDCVSVVTPTPNHFAIARDFLAAGVHVLLEKPMTTTIEEADRLIALAEQKGCVLQVGHLERFNSAFTAILPRLKNPMFLESTRLALFNERGLEVDVILDLMIHDIDIALHIVQSPLKQIRASGVSVLTQLPDIANVRMEFANGAVANLIASRISLKNLRKLRIFQEDCYVAADYGRKRAYAVYREEEADDSGYPEMSMEEIEIDERDALEEEVNAFLQAVKTGGRPRVDGNDGRRALDVALSISRQIDEQMREKWELSRNVLQGSF
;
A
#
# COMPACT_ATOMS: atom_id res chain seq x y z
N MET A 1 -29.64 45.87 24.24
CA MET A 1 -29.56 46.92 23.19
C MET A 1 -28.80 46.32 22.04
N ALA A 2 -29.38 46.23 20.85
CA ALA A 2 -28.65 45.75 19.67
C ALA A 2 -27.65 46.84 19.26
N ASP A 3 -26.40 46.48 19.01
CA ASP A 3 -25.43 47.42 18.46
C ASP A 3 -25.85 47.76 17.02
N PHE A 4 -25.76 49.05 16.66
CA PHE A 4 -26.08 49.55 15.33
C PHE A 4 -24.80 50.04 14.66
N ASP A 5 -24.64 49.74 13.37
CA ASP A 5 -23.54 50.29 12.58
C ASP A 5 -23.73 51.81 12.44
N LEU A 6 -22.79 52.58 13.01
CA LEU A 6 -22.80 54.04 13.04
C LEU A 6 -22.79 54.69 11.63
N LYS A 7 -22.51 53.94 10.57
CA LYS A 7 -22.51 54.42 9.18
C LYS A 7 -23.78 54.10 8.40
N THR A 8 -24.48 53.01 8.71
CA THR A 8 -25.62 52.51 7.91
C THR A 8 -26.95 52.50 8.67
N GLY A 9 -26.92 52.58 10.01
CA GLY A 9 -28.14 52.56 10.83
C GLY A 9 -28.81 51.19 10.93
N ASP A 10 -28.18 50.15 10.36
CA ASP A 10 -28.66 48.77 10.44
C ASP A 10 -28.16 48.09 11.74
N PRO A 11 -28.94 47.15 12.30
CA PRO A 11 -28.47 46.34 13.42
C PRO A 11 -27.26 45.52 13.01
N ILE A 12 -26.20 45.53 13.82
CA ILE A 12 -25.00 44.71 13.61
C ILE A 12 -25.41 43.25 13.73
N ARG A 13 -25.60 42.58 12.59
CA ARG A 13 -25.89 41.16 12.54
C ARG A 13 -24.59 40.39 12.66
N GLU A 14 -24.56 39.44 13.59
CA GLU A 14 -23.44 38.53 13.74
C GLU A 14 -23.24 37.76 12.42
N ARG A 15 -22.00 37.71 11.94
CA ARG A 15 -21.63 37.02 10.70
C ARG A 15 -20.66 35.89 10.97
N ILE A 16 -20.80 34.79 10.24
CA ILE A 16 -19.87 33.67 10.29
C ILE A 16 -19.49 33.20 8.89
N GLY A 17 -18.20 32.90 8.73
CA GLY A 17 -17.70 32.23 7.54
C GLY A 17 -18.01 30.73 7.60
N LEU A 18 -18.39 30.13 6.48
CA LEU A 18 -18.54 28.68 6.34
C LEU A 18 -17.62 28.16 5.24
N ILE A 19 -16.62 27.37 5.60
CA ILE A 19 -15.80 26.62 4.65
C ILE A 19 -16.51 25.28 4.42
N ALA A 20 -17.18 25.14 3.28
CA ALA A 20 -18.12 24.05 3.02
C ALA A 20 -17.49 22.95 2.15
N GLY A 21 -17.29 21.76 2.71
CA GLY A 21 -16.98 20.54 1.99
C GLY A 21 -18.24 19.86 1.43
N SER A 22 -18.14 18.55 1.20
CA SER A 22 -19.22 17.69 0.72
C SER A 22 -20.12 17.18 1.86
N GLY A 23 -21.29 16.66 1.49
CA GLY A 23 -22.26 16.06 2.41
C GLY A 23 -23.32 17.04 2.92
N GLN A 24 -24.21 16.55 3.78
CA GLN A 24 -25.36 17.32 4.29
C GLN A 24 -25.01 18.32 5.41
N PHE A 25 -23.84 18.18 6.04
CA PHE A 25 -23.47 18.96 7.22
C PHE A 25 -23.35 20.48 6.98
N PRO A 26 -22.76 20.97 5.87
CA PRO A 26 -22.76 22.42 5.55
C PRO A 26 -24.14 23.02 5.43
N LEU A 27 -25.10 22.28 4.86
CA LEU A 27 -26.49 22.73 4.70
C LEU A 27 -27.18 22.86 6.07
N LEU A 28 -27.02 21.86 6.93
CA LEU A 28 -27.55 21.87 8.30
C LEU A 28 -26.93 23.01 9.12
N PHE A 29 -25.63 23.24 8.98
CA PHE A 29 -24.95 24.35 9.65
C PHE A 29 -25.52 25.69 9.22
N ALA A 30 -25.60 25.93 7.90
CA ALA A 30 -26.12 27.19 7.37
C ALA A 30 -27.57 27.43 7.80
N HIS A 31 -28.40 26.39 7.79
CA HIS A 31 -29.78 26.48 8.25
C HIS A 31 -29.88 26.83 9.74
N ALA A 32 -29.11 26.15 10.60
CA ALA A 32 -29.13 26.37 12.04
C ALA A 32 -28.56 27.75 12.44
N ALA A 33 -27.47 28.18 11.79
CA ALA A 33 -26.91 29.52 11.97
C ALA A 33 -27.94 30.60 11.63
N ARG A 34 -28.67 30.43 10.53
CA ARG A 34 -29.73 31.37 10.13
C ARG A 34 -30.90 31.38 11.10
N GLN A 35 -31.31 30.22 11.62
CA GLN A 35 -32.34 30.16 12.68
C GLN A 35 -31.89 30.85 13.96
N ALA A 36 -30.60 30.84 14.26
CA ALA A 36 -29.99 31.58 15.36
C ALA A 36 -29.81 33.09 15.06
N GLY A 37 -30.22 33.58 13.89
CA GLY A 37 -30.12 34.99 13.50
C GLY A 37 -28.74 35.41 13.00
N VAL A 38 -27.86 34.46 12.69
CA VAL A 38 -26.48 34.70 12.21
C VAL A 38 -26.45 34.67 10.68
N GLU A 39 -25.80 35.67 10.06
CA GLU A 39 -25.58 35.69 8.62
C GLU A 39 -24.40 34.80 8.23
N VAL A 40 -24.54 34.03 7.15
CA VAL A 40 -23.53 33.05 6.72
C VAL A 40 -22.92 33.47 5.39
N VAL A 41 -21.59 33.59 5.36
CA VAL A 41 -20.79 33.77 4.14
C VAL A 41 -20.09 32.45 3.83
N ALA A 42 -20.54 31.74 2.81
CA ALA A 42 -20.03 30.41 2.50
C ALA A 42 -19.02 30.40 1.35
N LEU A 43 -17.96 29.62 1.54
CA LEU A 43 -16.98 29.30 0.52
C LEU A 43 -17.11 27.82 0.20
N GLY A 44 -17.52 27.52 -1.03
CA GLY A 44 -17.61 26.15 -1.55
C GLY A 44 -16.45 25.81 -2.47
N PHE A 45 -16.27 24.53 -2.74
CA PHE A 45 -15.28 23.99 -3.66
C PHE A 45 -15.95 23.28 -4.84
N GLN A 46 -15.51 23.59 -6.06
CA GLN A 46 -16.03 23.00 -7.29
C GLN A 46 -15.90 21.47 -7.26
N GLY A 47 -17.01 20.77 -7.47
CA GLY A 47 -17.07 19.30 -7.49
C GLY A 47 -17.07 18.63 -6.11
N GLU A 48 -17.15 19.41 -5.03
CA GLU A 48 -17.28 18.91 -3.65
C GLU A 48 -18.52 19.46 -2.95
N THR A 49 -18.73 20.78 -2.98
CA THR A 49 -19.85 21.43 -2.27
C THR A 49 -21.15 21.35 -3.06
N ASP A 50 -22.24 21.03 -2.37
CA ASP A 50 -23.58 21.07 -2.95
C ASP A 50 -23.96 22.51 -3.33
N PRO A 51 -24.25 22.82 -4.62
CA PRO A 51 -24.69 24.14 -5.05
C PRO A 51 -25.98 24.63 -4.37
N ALA A 52 -26.81 23.72 -3.84
CA ALA A 52 -28.01 24.06 -3.08
C ALA A 52 -27.72 24.90 -1.83
N LEU A 53 -26.47 24.88 -1.33
CA LEU A 53 -26.03 25.70 -0.20
C LEU A 53 -26.27 27.20 -0.43
N SER A 54 -26.19 27.66 -1.68
CA SER A 54 -26.46 29.05 -2.07
C SER A 54 -27.83 29.57 -1.60
N LYS A 55 -28.82 28.68 -1.42
CA LYS A 55 -30.18 29.05 -0.95
C LYS A 55 -30.25 29.31 0.56
N TYR A 56 -29.25 28.86 1.31
CA TYR A 56 -29.24 28.87 2.77
C TYR A 56 -28.26 29.88 3.37
N VAL A 57 -27.52 30.61 2.53
CA VAL A 57 -26.44 31.52 2.94
C VAL A 57 -26.66 32.91 2.34
N ASN A 58 -26.03 33.92 2.95
CA ASN A 58 -26.16 35.32 2.53
C ASN A 58 -25.24 35.63 1.34
N GLU A 59 -24.02 35.09 1.36
CA GLU A 59 -23.05 35.20 0.28
C GLU A 59 -22.45 33.81 0.00
N PHE A 60 -22.26 33.48 -1.27
CA PHE A 60 -21.69 32.20 -1.67
C PHE A 60 -20.62 32.39 -2.74
N HIS A 61 -19.40 31.92 -2.46
CA HIS A 61 -18.29 31.94 -3.40
C HIS A 61 -17.83 30.52 -3.71
N MET A 62 -17.85 30.17 -5.00
CA MET A 62 -17.32 28.89 -5.46
C MET A 62 -15.84 29.03 -5.82
N LEU A 63 -14.99 28.24 -5.15
CA LEU A 63 -13.54 28.25 -5.30
C LEU A 63 -13.05 26.91 -5.90
N LYS A 64 -11.81 26.91 -6.40
CA LYS A 64 -11.09 25.66 -6.71
C LYS A 64 -10.23 25.26 -5.52
N LEU A 65 -10.00 23.95 -5.32
CA LEU A 65 -9.09 23.46 -4.30
C LEU A 65 -7.67 24.05 -4.53
N GLY A 66 -7.07 24.59 -3.47
CA GLY A 66 -5.74 25.23 -3.49
C GLY A 66 -5.73 26.77 -3.57
N GLN A 67 -6.88 27.44 -3.68
CA GLN A 67 -6.97 28.90 -3.77
C GLN A 67 -7.03 29.60 -2.39
N LEU A 68 -6.01 29.38 -1.55
CA LEU A 68 -5.92 29.88 -0.17
C LEU A 68 -6.00 31.42 -0.07
N SER A 69 -5.26 32.14 -0.93
CA SER A 69 -5.27 33.61 -0.99
C SER A 69 -6.65 34.15 -1.35
N ARG A 70 -7.34 33.48 -2.29
CA ARG A 70 -8.66 33.89 -2.75
C ARG A 70 -9.71 33.70 -1.66
N MET A 71 -9.62 32.61 -0.88
CA MET A 71 -10.45 32.36 0.29
C MET A 71 -10.28 33.45 1.36
N ILE A 72 -9.04 33.73 1.78
CA ILE A 72 -8.77 34.75 2.82
C ILE A 72 -9.27 36.12 2.36
N ASN A 73 -9.05 36.48 1.10
CA ASN A 73 -9.53 37.73 0.53
C ASN A 73 -11.06 37.83 0.49
N ALA A 74 -11.76 36.72 0.21
CA ALA A 74 -13.23 36.70 0.23
C ALA A 74 -13.75 36.96 1.66
N PHE A 75 -13.22 36.24 2.65
CA PHE A 75 -13.60 36.46 4.05
C PHE A 75 -13.26 37.86 4.56
N ARG A 76 -12.10 38.42 4.22
CA ARG A 76 -11.73 39.80 4.58
C ARG A 76 -12.68 40.84 3.99
N ARG A 77 -13.04 40.72 2.70
CA ARG A 77 -13.98 41.64 2.06
C ARG A 77 -15.37 41.58 2.70
N ALA A 78 -15.79 40.40 3.13
CA ALA A 78 -17.06 40.18 3.80
C ALA A 78 -17.04 40.53 5.31
N GLY A 79 -15.89 40.95 5.86
CA GLY A 79 -15.74 41.30 7.28
C GLY A 79 -15.78 40.11 8.23
N ILE A 80 -15.45 38.91 7.75
CA ILE A 80 -15.50 37.67 8.54
C ILE A 80 -14.26 37.57 9.44
N THR A 81 -14.50 37.45 10.74
CA THR A 81 -13.47 37.25 11.79
C THR A 81 -13.59 35.88 12.48
N ARG A 82 -14.68 35.16 12.23
CA ARG A 82 -14.97 33.82 12.77
C ARG A 82 -15.51 32.93 11.65
N ALA A 83 -15.02 31.70 11.56
CA ALA A 83 -15.46 30.75 10.55
C ALA A 83 -15.58 29.33 11.10
N ALA A 84 -16.43 28.51 10.50
CA ALA A 84 -16.53 27.07 10.76
C ALA A 84 -16.18 26.29 9.49
N MET A 85 -15.62 25.10 9.66
CA MET A 85 -15.38 24.14 8.57
C MET A 85 -16.36 22.99 8.72
N ALA A 86 -17.17 22.73 7.70
CA ALA A 86 -18.17 21.67 7.75
C ALA A 86 -18.11 20.82 6.47
N GLY A 87 -18.35 19.52 6.59
CA GLY A 87 -18.37 18.59 5.47
C GLY A 87 -17.00 17.98 5.14
N ALA A 88 -17.01 16.89 4.38
CA ALA A 88 -15.79 16.15 4.04
C ALA A 88 -15.14 16.72 2.77
N ILE A 89 -13.81 16.71 2.71
CA ILE A 89 -13.05 17.01 1.48
C ILE A 89 -12.42 15.70 1.01
N ASN A 90 -12.74 15.25 -0.20
CA ASN A 90 -12.27 13.96 -0.68
C ASN A 90 -10.75 13.97 -0.98
N LYS A 91 -9.99 13.21 -0.19
CA LYS A 91 -8.52 13.11 -0.24
C LYS A 91 -7.99 12.67 -1.62
N THR A 92 -8.72 11.82 -2.36
CA THR A 92 -8.28 11.35 -3.68
C THR A 92 -8.22 12.47 -4.73
N LYS A 93 -9.05 13.50 -4.60
CA LYS A 93 -9.10 14.65 -5.51
C LYS A 93 -8.10 15.76 -5.13
N LEU A 94 -7.66 15.78 -3.87
CA LEU A 94 -6.54 16.60 -3.41
C LEU A 94 -5.23 16.23 -4.14
N TYR A 95 -5.09 15.02 -4.68
CA TYR A 95 -3.88 14.61 -5.41
C TYR A 95 -3.99 14.72 -6.94
N THR A 96 -5.19 14.95 -7.49
CA THR A 96 -5.42 14.87 -8.95
C THR A 96 -5.89 16.19 -9.58
N ARG A 97 -6.42 17.17 -8.83
CA ARG A 97 -7.03 18.39 -9.39
C ARG A 97 -6.87 19.68 -8.56
N ILE A 98 -5.71 19.95 -7.93
CA ILE A 98 -5.45 21.22 -7.24
C ILE A 98 -4.85 22.26 -8.18
N ARG A 99 -5.29 23.52 -8.11
CA ARG A 99 -4.56 24.69 -8.64
C ARG A 99 -4.10 25.58 -7.47
N PRO A 100 -2.94 25.30 -6.86
CA PRO A 100 -2.50 26.03 -5.68
C PRO A 100 -2.03 27.45 -6.07
N ASP A 101 -2.48 28.46 -5.34
CA ASP A 101 -1.88 29.79 -5.45
C ASP A 101 -0.53 29.87 -4.70
N TRP A 102 0.23 30.94 -4.90
CA TRP A 102 1.57 31.07 -4.32
C TRP A 102 1.58 30.94 -2.79
N ARG A 103 0.53 31.41 -2.12
CA ARG A 103 0.38 31.30 -0.68
C ARG A 103 0.12 29.85 -0.26
N ALA A 104 -0.73 29.12 -1.00
CA ALA A 104 -0.94 27.69 -0.80
C ALA A 104 0.36 26.88 -1.01
N VAL A 105 1.19 27.24 -2.00
CA VAL A 105 2.51 26.61 -2.21
C VAL A 105 3.44 26.87 -1.02
N LYS A 106 3.54 28.12 -0.55
CA LYS A 106 4.37 28.48 0.60
C LYS A 106 3.90 27.77 1.88
N PHE A 107 2.59 27.73 2.11
CA PHE A 107 1.96 27.00 3.21
C PHE A 107 2.34 25.51 3.16
N LEU A 108 2.13 24.84 2.02
CA LEU A 108 2.44 23.41 1.87
C LEU A 108 3.93 23.09 2.03
N ASN A 109 4.82 23.99 1.63
CA ASN A 109 6.27 23.83 1.79
C ASN A 109 6.74 24.08 3.24
N SER A 110 5.98 24.83 4.03
CA SER A 110 6.30 25.06 5.45
C SER A 110 5.99 23.86 6.34
N LEU A 111 5.18 22.90 5.85
CA LEU A 111 4.77 21.72 6.59
C LEU A 111 5.86 20.65 6.60
N ARG A 112 6.43 20.39 7.79
CA ARG A 112 7.39 19.28 8.02
C ARG A 112 6.80 17.88 7.81
N ASN A 113 5.48 17.72 7.97
CA ASN A 113 4.78 16.44 7.84
C ASN A 113 3.40 16.66 7.19
N LYS A 114 2.99 15.78 6.27
CA LYS A 114 1.76 15.92 5.46
C LYS A 114 0.65 14.94 5.87
N LYS A 115 0.54 14.61 7.17
CA LYS A 115 -0.58 13.80 7.68
C LYS A 115 -1.86 14.63 7.75
N ASP A 116 -3.03 14.00 7.67
CA ASP A 116 -4.33 14.68 7.47
C ASP A 116 -4.70 15.63 8.62
N ASP A 117 -4.61 15.16 9.86
CA ASP A 117 -4.97 15.98 11.02
C ASP A 117 -3.98 17.14 11.24
N SER A 118 -2.72 16.96 10.84
CA SER A 118 -1.71 18.03 10.84
C SER A 118 -1.91 19.05 9.72
N LEU A 119 -2.48 18.65 8.58
CA LEU A 119 -2.77 19.55 7.47
C LEU A 119 -3.96 20.46 7.77
N LEU A 120 -5.06 19.89 8.28
CA LEU A 120 -6.25 20.66 8.64
C LEU A 120 -5.98 21.61 9.82
N ARG A 121 -5.21 21.16 10.83
CA ARG A 121 -4.75 22.04 11.91
C ARG A 121 -3.87 23.17 11.41
N ALA A 122 -2.84 22.88 10.62
CA ALA A 122 -1.99 23.92 10.08
C ALA A 122 -2.78 24.91 9.19
N PHE A 123 -3.80 24.43 8.48
CA PHE A 123 -4.69 25.28 7.70
C PHE A 123 -5.56 26.18 8.58
N ALA A 124 -6.08 25.65 9.69
CA ALA A 124 -6.77 26.45 10.70
C ALA A 124 -5.83 27.50 11.32
N ASP A 125 -4.59 27.12 11.67
CA ASP A 125 -3.58 28.03 12.22
C ASP A 125 -3.23 29.16 11.23
N GLU A 126 -3.11 28.86 9.93
CA GLU A 126 -2.88 29.86 8.88
C GLU A 126 -4.05 30.85 8.79
N LEU A 127 -5.30 30.38 8.88
CA LEU A 127 -6.48 31.26 8.90
C LEU A 127 -6.54 32.12 10.17
N GLU A 128 -6.20 31.54 11.31
CA GLU A 128 -6.15 32.25 12.60
C GLU A 128 -5.06 33.34 12.58
N SER A 129 -3.91 33.07 11.96
CA SER A 129 -2.83 34.06 11.78
C SER A 129 -3.25 35.29 10.95
N GLU A 130 -4.29 35.14 10.11
CA GLU A 130 -4.86 36.20 9.29
C GLU A 130 -6.04 36.93 9.96
N GLY A 131 -6.37 36.56 11.22
CA GLY A 131 -7.44 37.14 12.02
C GLY A 131 -8.79 36.42 11.91
N ILE A 132 -8.84 35.20 11.37
CA ILE A 132 -10.07 34.43 11.18
C ILE A 132 -10.07 33.24 12.14
N LYS A 133 -10.79 33.37 13.25
CA LYS A 133 -10.89 32.33 14.28
C LYS A 133 -11.72 31.14 13.80
N ILE A 134 -11.20 29.92 13.92
CA ILE A 134 -11.97 28.71 13.60
C ILE A 134 -12.81 28.28 14.81
N GLU A 135 -14.13 28.31 14.65
CA GLU A 135 -15.13 27.89 15.63
C GLU A 135 -15.56 26.43 15.41
N PRO A 136 -16.07 25.74 16.45
CA PRO A 136 -16.60 24.40 16.30
C PRO A 136 -17.78 24.36 15.32
N SER A 137 -17.69 23.47 14.34
CA SER A 137 -18.77 23.18 13.39
C SER A 137 -20.07 22.69 14.03
N THR A 138 -20.02 22.30 15.31
CA THR A 138 -21.16 21.86 16.11
C THR A 138 -21.84 22.97 16.90
N MET A 139 -21.34 24.21 16.88
CA MET A 139 -21.82 25.30 17.74
C MET A 139 -23.32 25.61 17.62
N PHE A 140 -23.91 25.44 16.43
CA PHE A 140 -25.35 25.64 16.18
C PHE A 140 -26.13 24.33 16.14
N LEU A 141 -25.47 23.18 16.29
CA LEU A 141 -26.04 21.85 16.11
C LEU A 141 -25.71 20.90 17.28
N PRO A 142 -25.85 21.31 18.56
CA PRO A 142 -25.55 20.43 19.70
C PRO A 142 -26.46 19.19 19.72
N SER A 143 -27.67 19.29 19.17
CA SER A 143 -28.62 18.19 19.07
C SER A 143 -28.15 17.06 18.15
N LEU A 144 -27.20 17.31 17.22
CA LEU A 144 -26.62 16.26 16.36
C LEU A 144 -25.60 15.39 17.09
N LEU A 145 -25.02 15.84 18.21
CA LEU A 145 -24.06 15.05 18.97
C LEU A 145 -24.74 13.84 19.63
N ALA A 146 -24.06 12.70 19.60
CA ALA A 146 -24.56 11.45 20.13
C ALA A 146 -24.81 11.56 21.65
N PRO A 147 -26.07 11.38 22.13
CA PRO A 147 -26.38 11.38 23.54
C PRO A 147 -25.96 10.05 24.17
N GLU A 148 -25.48 10.09 25.41
CA GLU A 148 -25.11 8.88 26.15
C GLU A 148 -26.31 7.94 26.35
N GLY A 149 -26.07 6.63 26.21
CA GLY A 149 -27.04 5.57 26.48
C GLY A 149 -27.12 4.52 25.38
N ILE A 150 -28.00 3.55 25.59
CA ILE A 150 -28.38 2.57 24.57
C ILE A 150 -29.60 3.14 23.83
N LEU A 151 -29.44 3.44 22.55
CA LEU A 151 -30.47 4.15 21.78
C LEU A 151 -31.52 3.22 21.16
N THR A 152 -31.23 1.93 21.11
CA THR A 152 -32.08 0.88 20.52
C THR A 152 -32.75 0.03 21.60
N ARG A 153 -33.82 -0.68 21.24
CA ARG A 153 -34.50 -1.64 22.14
C ARG A 153 -33.58 -2.79 22.57
N ARG A 154 -32.73 -3.27 21.65
CA ARG A 154 -31.75 -4.32 21.92
C ARG A 154 -30.56 -3.75 22.68
N LYS A 155 -30.16 -4.42 23.76
CA LYS A 155 -28.92 -4.14 24.50
C LYS A 155 -27.80 -5.12 24.10
N PRO A 156 -26.52 -4.70 24.16
CA PRO A 156 -25.41 -5.63 24.00
C PRO A 156 -25.45 -6.71 25.09
N ASN A 157 -25.17 -7.96 24.72
CA ASN A 157 -25.01 -9.04 25.71
C ASN A 157 -23.59 -9.05 26.30
N HIS A 158 -23.33 -9.92 27.28
CA HIS A 158 -22.03 -9.96 27.96
C HIS A 158 -20.82 -10.19 27.01
N ARG A 159 -20.94 -11.09 26.03
CA ARG A 159 -19.86 -11.35 25.06
C ARG A 159 -19.61 -10.14 24.15
N GLU A 160 -20.69 -9.51 23.71
CA GLU A 160 -20.61 -8.29 22.90
C GLU A 160 -19.99 -7.14 23.71
N GLN A 161 -20.29 -7.03 25.00
CA GLN A 161 -19.69 -6.02 25.88
C GLN A 161 -18.18 -6.20 26.03
N VAL A 162 -17.70 -7.46 26.14
CA VAL A 162 -16.26 -7.77 26.16
C VAL A 162 -15.59 -7.33 24.85
N ASP A 163 -16.22 -7.58 23.70
CA ASP A 163 -15.72 -7.15 22.40
C ASP A 163 -15.73 -5.63 22.22
N ILE A 164 -16.76 -4.94 22.74
CA ILE A 164 -16.82 -3.46 22.74
C ILE A 164 -15.65 -2.90 23.54
N VAL A 165 -15.43 -3.39 24.77
CA VAL A 165 -14.33 -2.90 25.64
C VAL A 165 -12.96 -3.15 24.99
N PHE A 166 -12.75 -4.33 24.42
CA PHE A 166 -11.52 -4.64 23.68
C PHE A 166 -11.35 -3.73 22.46
N GLY A 167 -12.39 -3.61 21.62
CA GLY A 167 -12.37 -2.80 20.42
C GLY A 167 -12.16 -1.32 20.70
N TRP A 168 -12.74 -0.80 21.78
CA TRP A 168 -12.60 0.60 22.20
C TRP A 168 -11.17 0.96 22.53
N LYS A 169 -10.49 0.12 23.34
CA LYS A 169 -9.08 0.31 23.68
C LYS A 169 -8.20 0.31 22.43
N MET A 170 -8.43 -0.64 21.52
CA MET A 170 -7.67 -0.71 20.27
C MET A 170 -7.95 0.49 19.35
N ALA A 171 -9.21 0.93 19.27
CA ALA A 171 -9.60 2.10 18.47
C ALA A 171 -8.92 3.38 18.94
N LYS A 172 -8.80 3.59 20.26
CA LYS A 172 -8.06 4.73 20.82
C LYS A 172 -6.58 4.69 20.50
N VAL A 173 -5.94 3.52 20.59
CA VAL A 173 -4.52 3.34 20.24
C VAL A 173 -4.28 3.62 18.75
N ILE A 174 -5.08 3.00 17.88
CA ILE A 174 -4.98 3.17 16.42
C ILE A 174 -5.27 4.61 16.01
N GLY A 175 -6.26 5.24 16.64
CA GLY A 175 -6.55 6.66 16.47
C GLY A 175 -5.38 7.55 16.89
N GLY A 176 -4.68 7.21 17.98
CA GLY A 176 -3.46 7.89 18.41
C GLY A 176 -2.29 7.77 17.43
N LEU A 177 -2.28 6.73 16.59
CA LEU A 177 -1.30 6.56 15.50
C LEU A 177 -1.70 7.28 14.20
N ASP A 178 -2.87 7.92 14.17
CA ASP A 178 -3.43 8.61 13.01
C ASP A 178 -3.69 7.68 11.80
N ILE A 179 -4.18 6.46 12.07
CA ILE A 179 -4.49 5.46 11.04
C ILE A 179 -5.98 5.52 10.65
N GLY A 180 -6.85 5.51 11.67
CA GLY A 180 -8.31 5.51 11.51
C GLY A 180 -9.00 5.53 12.87
N GLN A 181 -10.33 5.59 12.87
CA GLN A 181 -11.11 5.80 14.09
C GLN A 181 -12.24 4.77 14.28
N CYS A 182 -12.42 3.86 13.33
CA CYS A 182 -13.36 2.75 13.35
C CYS A 182 -12.66 1.38 13.29
N LEU A 183 -13.16 0.42 14.07
CA LEU A 183 -12.76 -0.98 14.06
C LEU A 183 -13.96 -1.91 13.91
N VAL A 184 -13.71 -3.07 13.30
CA VAL A 184 -14.60 -4.23 13.32
C VAL A 184 -13.96 -5.35 14.11
N VAL A 185 -14.65 -5.83 15.14
CA VAL A 185 -14.16 -6.81 16.10
C VAL A 185 -15.13 -7.99 16.22
N LYS A 186 -14.60 -9.17 16.50
CA LYS A 186 -15.36 -10.34 16.96
C LYS A 186 -14.49 -11.23 17.84
N ASN A 187 -15.00 -11.69 18.98
CA ASN A 187 -14.29 -12.59 19.89
C ASN A 187 -12.88 -12.08 20.25
N GLN A 188 -12.77 -10.79 20.54
CA GLN A 188 -11.52 -10.06 20.85
C GLN A 188 -10.46 -10.15 19.74
N ALA A 189 -10.86 -10.44 18.50
CA ALA A 189 -10.01 -10.34 17.31
C ALA A 189 -10.40 -9.10 16.49
N VAL A 190 -9.41 -8.31 16.11
CA VAL A 190 -9.59 -7.20 15.16
C VAL A 190 -9.65 -7.76 13.74
N LEU A 191 -10.79 -7.58 13.07
CA LEU A 191 -11.04 -8.09 11.72
C LEU A 191 -10.79 -7.02 10.66
N ALA A 192 -11.08 -5.77 10.97
CA ALA A 192 -10.78 -4.65 10.11
C ALA A 192 -10.49 -3.40 10.94
N VAL A 193 -9.54 -2.61 10.44
CA VAL A 193 -9.19 -1.28 10.92
C VAL A 193 -9.47 -0.30 9.80
N GLU A 194 -10.08 0.83 10.15
CA GLU A 194 -10.31 1.93 9.21
C GLU A 194 -8.99 2.52 8.74
N GLY A 195 -8.89 2.74 7.43
CA GLY A 195 -7.82 3.49 6.81
C GLY A 195 -8.42 4.55 5.88
N ILE A 196 -7.69 4.85 4.80
CA ILE A 196 -8.10 5.86 3.81
C ILE A 196 -9.41 5.51 3.07
N ASP A 197 -9.81 4.24 3.09
CA ASP A 197 -11.02 3.69 2.49
C ASP A 197 -12.31 4.07 3.24
N GLY A 198 -12.20 4.55 4.47
CA GLY A 198 -13.31 5.07 5.27
C GLY A 198 -14.13 4.00 6.00
N THR A 199 -15.05 4.48 6.85
CA THR A 199 -15.82 3.66 7.79
C THR A 199 -16.66 2.57 7.10
N ASP A 200 -17.40 2.90 6.05
CA ASP A 200 -18.31 1.93 5.42
C ASP A 200 -17.55 0.79 4.73
N SER A 201 -16.45 1.11 4.03
CA SER A 201 -15.54 0.12 3.45
C SER A 201 -14.96 -0.81 4.52
N THR A 202 -14.64 -0.24 5.69
CA THR A 202 -14.11 -0.99 6.84
C THR A 202 -15.15 -1.96 7.39
N ILE A 203 -16.40 -1.52 7.56
CA ILE A 203 -17.52 -2.36 8.02
C ILE A 203 -17.76 -3.50 7.02
N LEU A 204 -17.78 -3.21 5.71
CA LEU A 204 -17.97 -4.23 4.67
C LEU A 204 -16.84 -5.26 4.67
N ARG A 205 -15.59 -4.81 4.77
CA ARG A 205 -14.40 -5.68 4.77
C ARG A 205 -14.35 -6.56 6.02
N GLY A 206 -14.50 -5.97 7.21
CA GLY A 206 -14.51 -6.73 8.46
C GLY A 206 -15.73 -7.65 8.58
N GLY A 207 -16.89 -7.20 8.11
CA GLY A 207 -18.11 -7.99 8.08
C GLY A 207 -18.03 -9.23 7.19
N ARG A 208 -17.41 -9.12 6.01
CA ARG A 208 -17.14 -10.28 5.11
C ARG A 208 -16.30 -11.36 5.79
N LEU A 209 -15.30 -10.96 6.58
CA LEU A 209 -14.45 -11.89 7.34
C LEU A 209 -15.22 -12.52 8.51
N CYS A 210 -16.10 -11.75 9.15
CA CYS A 210 -16.88 -12.17 10.31
C CYS A 210 -18.02 -13.14 9.98
N ARG A 211 -18.53 -13.10 8.75
CA ARG A 211 -19.79 -13.70 8.24
C ARG A 211 -21.06 -13.15 8.91
N GLU A 212 -21.09 -13.10 10.24
CA GLU A 212 -22.15 -12.51 11.06
C GLU A 212 -21.66 -12.18 12.47
N GLY A 213 -22.35 -11.31 13.21
CA GLY A 213 -22.02 -11.06 14.61
C GLY A 213 -20.92 -10.02 14.84
N ALA A 214 -20.61 -9.21 13.83
CA ALA A 214 -19.57 -8.19 13.94
C ALA A 214 -19.95 -7.07 14.93
N ILE A 215 -18.96 -6.61 15.69
CA ILE A 215 -19.03 -5.48 16.61
C ILE A 215 -18.25 -4.32 15.99
N ILE A 216 -18.93 -3.20 15.76
CA ILE A 216 -18.33 -2.01 15.18
C ILE A 216 -18.08 -1.04 16.33
N VAL A 217 -16.84 -0.60 16.48
CA VAL A 217 -16.46 0.41 17.47
C VAL A 217 -15.86 1.60 16.74
N LYS A 218 -16.47 2.78 16.90
CA LYS A 218 -16.00 4.02 16.30
C LYS A 218 -15.86 5.10 17.35
N VAL A 219 -14.63 5.57 17.57
CA VAL A 219 -14.31 6.52 18.64
C VAL A 219 -13.77 7.82 18.07
N SER A 220 -13.67 8.86 18.88
CA SER A 220 -12.87 10.03 18.53
C SER A 220 -11.39 9.76 18.82
N LYS A 221 -10.50 10.14 17.90
CA LYS A 221 -9.04 9.96 18.10
C LYS A 221 -8.58 10.80 19.31
N PRO A 222 -7.59 10.36 20.09
CA PRO A 222 -7.15 11.07 21.30
C PRO A 222 -6.70 12.53 21.09
N ILE A 223 -6.15 12.84 19.91
CA ILE A 223 -5.64 14.18 19.58
C ILE A 223 -6.55 14.84 18.52
N GLN A 224 -7.81 14.42 18.37
CA GLN A 224 -8.69 14.94 17.32
C GLN A 224 -9.10 16.40 17.57
N ASP A 225 -9.02 17.23 16.54
CA ASP A 225 -9.51 18.61 16.62
C ASP A 225 -11.00 18.66 16.27
N LEU A 226 -11.83 18.60 17.30
CA LEU A 226 -13.29 18.55 17.19
C LEU A 226 -13.90 19.84 16.61
N ARG A 227 -13.11 20.89 16.34
CA ARG A 227 -13.63 22.08 15.68
C ARG A 227 -14.11 21.77 14.26
N PHE A 228 -13.41 20.88 13.56
CA PHE A 228 -13.63 20.60 12.14
C PHE A 228 -13.50 19.13 11.75
N ASP A 229 -13.05 18.25 12.65
CA ASP A 229 -12.93 16.81 12.40
C ASP A 229 -13.71 16.02 13.45
N VAL A 230 -15.04 16.00 13.32
CA VAL A 230 -15.92 15.25 14.23
C VAL A 230 -16.33 13.92 13.57
N PRO A 231 -16.09 12.77 14.20
CA PRO A 231 -16.58 11.48 13.72
C PRO A 231 -18.09 11.51 13.46
N ALA A 232 -18.54 10.83 12.39
CA ALA A 232 -19.95 10.79 12.02
C ALA A 232 -20.47 9.37 11.80
N VAL A 233 -21.74 9.15 12.15
CA VAL A 233 -22.53 7.96 11.81
C VAL A 233 -23.93 8.40 11.39
N GLY A 234 -24.60 7.56 10.60
CA GLY A 234 -25.98 7.84 10.18
C GLY A 234 -26.69 6.60 9.66
N TYR A 235 -27.84 6.83 9.03
CA TYR A 235 -28.68 5.78 8.45
C TYR A 235 -27.90 4.83 7.53
N ASP A 236 -27.04 5.35 6.65
CA ASP A 236 -26.28 4.56 5.69
C ASP A 236 -25.24 3.64 6.37
N THR A 237 -24.70 4.05 7.52
CA THR A 237 -23.82 3.20 8.34
C THR A 237 -24.58 1.97 8.83
N ILE A 238 -25.83 2.14 9.28
CA ILE A 238 -26.69 1.04 9.71
C ILE A 238 -27.08 0.14 8.53
N GLU A 239 -27.40 0.71 7.36
CA GLU A 239 -27.64 -0.09 6.15
C GLU A 239 -26.43 -0.94 5.76
N THR A 240 -25.23 -0.37 5.89
CA THR A 240 -23.97 -1.10 5.66
C THR A 240 -23.78 -2.23 6.67
N MET A 241 -24.07 -1.98 7.94
CA MET A 241 -24.03 -2.99 9.01
C MET A 241 -25.04 -4.13 8.78
N LYS A 242 -26.24 -3.83 8.28
CA LYS A 242 -27.25 -4.84 7.93
C LYS A 242 -26.73 -5.83 6.88
N ARG A 243 -26.07 -5.32 5.83
CA ARG A 243 -25.52 -6.15 4.73
C ARG A 243 -24.53 -7.20 5.22
N VAL A 244 -23.85 -6.93 6.34
CA VAL A 244 -22.85 -7.84 6.92
C VAL A 244 -23.32 -8.52 8.22
N LYS A 245 -24.62 -8.42 8.55
CA LYS A 245 -25.20 -9.01 9.76
C LYS A 245 -24.43 -8.64 11.04
N ALA A 246 -24.00 -7.38 11.14
CA ALA A 246 -23.40 -6.85 12.36
C ALA A 246 -24.42 -6.78 13.50
N ARG A 247 -23.94 -6.69 14.75
CA ARG A 247 -24.79 -6.76 15.95
C ARG A 247 -24.75 -5.52 16.82
N VAL A 248 -23.63 -4.81 16.83
CA VAL A 248 -23.46 -3.63 17.69
C VAL A 248 -22.70 -2.54 16.96
N LEU A 249 -23.16 -1.31 17.10
CA LEU A 249 -22.42 -0.07 16.84
C LEU A 249 -22.16 0.61 18.19
N ALA A 250 -20.89 0.73 18.58
CA ALA A 250 -20.47 1.46 19.77
C ALA A 250 -19.79 2.77 19.35
N VAL A 251 -20.27 3.90 19.85
CA VAL A 251 -19.74 5.24 19.53
C VAL A 251 -19.56 6.11 20.77
N GLU A 252 -18.72 7.15 20.66
CA GLU A 252 -18.37 8.03 21.77
C GLU A 252 -19.38 9.17 21.97
N ALA A 253 -19.88 9.29 23.20
CA ALA A 253 -20.85 10.30 23.61
C ALA A 253 -20.28 11.72 23.47
N GLY A 254 -21.08 12.66 22.97
CA GLY A 254 -20.68 14.07 22.84
C GLY A 254 -19.56 14.36 21.82
N LYS A 255 -18.97 13.34 21.20
CA LYS A 255 -17.88 13.47 20.21
C LYS A 255 -18.19 12.83 18.86
N THR A 256 -19.39 12.31 18.67
CA THR A 256 -19.82 11.70 17.41
C THR A 256 -21.09 12.39 16.89
N LEU A 257 -21.11 12.81 15.64
CA LEU A 257 -22.29 13.30 14.94
C LEU A 257 -23.19 12.13 14.54
N MET A 258 -24.49 12.24 14.83
CA MET A 258 -25.52 11.31 14.41
C MET A 258 -26.49 11.99 13.44
N PHE A 259 -26.40 11.64 12.17
CA PHE A 259 -27.33 12.10 11.14
C PHE A 259 -28.56 11.20 11.07
N ASP A 260 -29.74 11.81 10.86
CA ASP A 260 -31.02 11.10 10.75
C ASP A 260 -31.29 10.14 11.93
N ARG A 261 -31.03 10.60 13.17
CA ARG A 261 -31.00 9.76 14.38
C ARG A 261 -32.22 8.84 14.53
N GLU A 262 -33.43 9.38 14.39
CA GLU A 262 -34.66 8.58 14.54
C GLU A 262 -34.71 7.45 13.52
N LYS A 263 -34.49 7.78 12.24
CA LYS A 263 -34.43 6.82 11.13
C LYS A 263 -33.33 5.78 11.34
N MET A 264 -32.17 6.19 11.87
CA MET A 264 -31.05 5.32 12.20
C MET A 264 -31.42 4.32 13.31
N ILE A 265 -32.10 4.78 14.37
CA ILE A 265 -32.57 3.94 15.48
C ILE A 265 -33.61 2.93 14.98
N ASP A 266 -34.62 3.38 14.23
CA ASP A 266 -35.65 2.51 13.68
C ASP A 266 -35.06 1.43 12.77
N ALA A 267 -34.10 1.80 11.91
CA ALA A 267 -33.39 0.87 11.05
C ALA A 267 -32.58 -0.16 11.85
N ALA A 268 -31.93 0.26 12.94
CA ALA A 268 -31.13 -0.62 13.79
C ALA A 268 -32.03 -1.60 14.57
N ASP A 269 -33.13 -1.10 15.15
CA ASP A 269 -34.13 -1.93 15.84
C ASP A 269 -34.72 -3.00 14.91
N ALA A 270 -35.11 -2.62 13.68
CA ALA A 270 -35.64 -3.55 12.69
C ALA A 270 -34.64 -4.65 12.30
N ALA A 271 -33.34 -4.37 12.37
CA ALA A 271 -32.27 -5.33 12.05
C ALA A 271 -31.71 -6.08 13.27
N GLY A 272 -32.20 -5.78 14.48
CA GLY A 272 -31.64 -6.33 15.72
C GLY A 272 -30.18 -5.90 15.96
N ILE A 273 -29.80 -4.69 15.54
CA ILE A 273 -28.52 -4.06 15.82
C ILE A 273 -28.68 -3.20 17.09
N SER A 274 -27.75 -3.30 18.03
CA SER A 274 -27.71 -2.40 19.19
C SER A 274 -26.85 -1.18 18.88
N ILE A 275 -27.33 0.03 19.22
CA ILE A 275 -26.54 1.26 19.18
C ILE A 275 -26.22 1.64 20.63
N LEU A 276 -24.95 1.54 21.00
CA LEU A 276 -24.42 1.94 22.29
C LEU A 276 -23.63 3.24 22.14
N VAL A 277 -23.99 4.26 22.91
CA VAL A 277 -23.25 5.51 23.02
C VAL A 277 -22.75 5.62 24.45
N GLN A 278 -21.44 5.73 24.63
CA GLN A 278 -20.84 5.76 25.97
C GLN A 278 -19.69 6.80 26.04
N PRO A 279 -19.43 7.41 27.21
CA PRO A 279 -18.30 8.30 27.41
C PRO A 279 -17.00 7.48 27.56
N ASP A 280 -15.86 8.10 27.30
CA ASP A 280 -14.55 7.44 27.32
C ASP A 280 -14.19 6.83 28.70
N GLU A 281 -14.74 7.42 29.77
CA GLU A 281 -14.43 7.08 31.17
C GLU A 281 -15.21 5.87 31.72
N THR A 282 -16.13 5.27 30.95
CA THR A 282 -17.01 4.17 31.41
C THR A 282 -16.46 2.76 31.19
N LEU A 283 -15.21 2.60 30.75
CA LEU A 283 -14.61 1.28 30.58
C LEU A 283 -14.36 0.64 31.97
N PRO A 284 -15.08 -0.45 32.35
CA PRO A 284 -14.81 -1.09 33.63
C PRO A 284 -13.39 -1.64 33.64
N GLU A 285 -12.67 -1.45 34.75
CA GLU A 285 -11.50 -2.27 35.05
C GLU A 285 -11.95 -3.73 35.13
N VAL A 286 -11.49 -4.54 34.20
CA VAL A 286 -11.74 -5.98 34.25
C VAL A 286 -10.83 -6.53 35.35
N HIS A 287 -11.37 -6.64 36.57
CA HIS A 287 -10.71 -7.39 37.64
C HIS A 287 -10.60 -8.86 37.23
N GLU A 288 -9.38 -9.32 37.01
CA GLU A 288 -9.10 -10.75 36.92
C GLU A 288 -9.22 -11.43 38.30
N ARG A 289 -9.84 -12.63 38.31
CA ARG A 289 -9.46 -13.89 39.03
C ARG A 289 -10.69 -14.68 39.55
N PRO A 290 -10.57 -15.98 39.93
CA PRO A 290 -10.12 -17.14 39.14
C PRO A 290 -11.01 -18.40 39.35
N SER A 291 -11.02 -19.39 38.44
CA SER A 291 -11.27 -20.80 38.83
C SER A 291 -10.77 -21.81 37.78
N LYS A 292 -9.60 -22.37 38.09
CA LYS A 292 -9.11 -23.75 37.88
C LYS A 292 -9.75 -24.60 36.77
N ILE A 293 -8.98 -24.87 35.72
CA ILE A 293 -8.64 -26.24 35.25
C ILE A 293 -7.16 -26.21 34.82
N GLY A 294 -6.41 -27.26 35.19
CA GLY A 294 -4.98 -27.24 35.50
C GLY A 294 -3.99 -27.01 34.35
N LEU A 295 -2.85 -26.42 34.73
CA LEU A 295 -1.62 -26.35 33.94
C LEU A 295 -0.83 -27.67 34.06
N PRO A 296 -0.02 -27.99 33.04
CA PRO A 296 1.35 -28.39 33.30
C PRO A 296 2.33 -27.31 32.82
N ASP A 297 3.37 -27.15 33.63
CA ASP A 297 4.47 -26.18 33.53
C ASP A 297 5.14 -26.10 32.16
N PHE A 298 5.47 -24.88 31.74
CA PHE A 298 6.74 -24.58 31.07
C PHE A 298 7.13 -23.11 31.32
N MET A 299 7.74 -22.83 32.48
CA MET A 299 8.71 -21.73 32.54
C MET A 299 10.12 -22.29 32.34
N GLY A 300 10.69 -22.01 31.18
CA GLY A 300 12.12 -22.11 30.90
C GLY A 300 12.53 -20.84 30.15
N ARG A 301 13.48 -20.10 30.72
CA ARG A 301 14.02 -18.83 30.22
C ARG A 301 14.56 -18.99 28.78
N GLY A 302 14.25 -18.04 27.90
CA GLY A 302 14.83 -17.98 26.55
C GLY A 302 14.46 -16.70 25.79
N SER A 303 15.50 -16.07 25.24
CA SER A 303 15.61 -14.87 24.40
C SER A 303 14.52 -14.56 23.37
N ALA A 304 14.38 -13.26 23.08
CA ALA A 304 13.91 -12.59 21.85
C ALA A 304 13.60 -13.42 20.57
N GLN A 305 12.58 -14.29 20.60
CA GLN A 305 12.12 -15.07 19.44
C GLN A 305 10.60 -15.06 19.20
N SER A 306 9.80 -14.24 19.90
CA SER A 306 8.33 -14.39 19.86
C SER A 306 7.57 -13.61 18.77
N ILE A 307 8.23 -13.03 17.75
CA ILE A 307 7.57 -12.28 16.65
C ILE A 307 7.47 -13.11 15.34
N LEU A 308 7.36 -14.43 15.43
CA LEU A 308 7.05 -15.28 14.26
C LEU A 308 5.87 -16.21 14.57
N ARG A 309 4.66 -15.65 14.63
CA ARG A 309 3.46 -16.45 14.36
C ARG A 309 3.26 -16.48 12.86
N THR A 310 3.56 -17.64 12.27
CA THR A 310 3.24 -17.96 10.89
C THR A 310 1.74 -17.87 10.67
N ASP A 311 1.37 -17.15 9.62
CA ASP A 311 0.01 -17.01 9.11
C ASP A 311 -0.51 -18.40 8.69
N GLN A 312 -1.21 -19.11 9.58
CA GLN A 312 -1.73 -20.47 9.33
C GLN A 312 -3.08 -20.41 8.63
N THR A 313 -3.11 -19.85 7.42
CA THR A 313 -4.16 -20.25 6.47
C THR A 313 -3.70 -21.56 5.81
N PRO A 314 -4.45 -22.67 5.92
CA PRO A 314 -4.03 -23.94 5.31
C PRO A 314 -3.83 -23.77 3.80
N VAL A 315 -2.70 -24.26 3.28
CA VAL A 315 -2.41 -24.23 1.85
C VAL A 315 -3.47 -25.06 1.13
N LEU A 316 -4.12 -24.49 0.11
CA LEU A 316 -5.09 -25.21 -0.70
C LEU A 316 -4.35 -26.22 -1.59
N ILE A 317 -4.31 -27.48 -1.18
CA ILE A 317 -3.74 -28.56 -2.00
C ILE A 317 -4.83 -29.03 -2.97
N ARG A 318 -4.56 -28.92 -4.27
CA ARG A 318 -5.49 -29.40 -5.31
C ARG A 318 -5.08 -30.79 -5.78
N GLN A 319 -6.07 -31.65 -5.99
CA GLN A 319 -5.83 -32.93 -6.65
C GLN A 319 -5.27 -32.70 -8.06
N SER A 320 -4.16 -33.37 -8.36
CA SER A 320 -3.51 -33.31 -9.65
C SER A 320 -4.30 -34.09 -10.71
N ARG A 321 -4.27 -33.61 -11.95
CA ARG A 321 -4.85 -34.30 -13.10
C ARG A 321 -3.97 -35.49 -13.51
N PRO A 322 -4.51 -36.50 -14.21
CA PRO A 322 -3.71 -37.64 -14.67
C PRO A 322 -2.52 -37.27 -15.56
N ASP A 323 -2.63 -36.16 -16.29
CA ASP A 323 -1.60 -35.61 -17.19
C ASP A 323 -0.74 -34.52 -16.54
N ALA A 324 -0.77 -34.39 -15.21
CA ALA A 324 0.03 -33.41 -14.48
C ALA A 324 1.52 -33.74 -14.53
N LEU A 325 2.35 -32.71 -14.70
CA LEU A 325 3.81 -32.84 -14.65
C LEU A 325 4.24 -33.16 -13.21
N ARG A 326 5.19 -34.08 -13.06
CA ARG A 326 5.81 -34.42 -11.78
C ARG A 326 6.87 -33.37 -11.47
N VAL A 327 6.72 -32.66 -10.36
CA VAL A 327 7.56 -31.50 -10.01
C VAL A 327 8.32 -31.74 -8.71
N GLY A 328 9.56 -31.25 -8.63
CA GLY A 328 10.29 -31.10 -7.37
C GLY A 328 10.65 -29.64 -7.09
N VAL A 329 10.87 -29.30 -5.82
CA VAL A 329 11.44 -28.00 -5.42
C VAL A 329 12.70 -28.23 -4.61
N VAL A 330 13.82 -27.70 -5.09
CA VAL A 330 15.15 -27.87 -4.48
C VAL A 330 15.58 -26.57 -3.81
N GLY A 331 15.73 -26.60 -2.49
CA GLY A 331 15.84 -25.42 -1.63
C GLY A 331 14.43 -24.93 -1.26
N VAL A 332 14.02 -25.14 -0.01
CA VAL A 332 12.71 -24.67 0.49
C VAL A 332 12.85 -23.73 1.68
N GLY A 333 13.82 -22.82 1.58
CA GLY A 333 13.94 -21.63 2.44
C GLY A 333 12.77 -20.65 2.26
N TYR A 334 13.01 -19.35 2.39
CA TYR A 334 11.93 -18.35 2.31
C TYR A 334 11.18 -18.39 0.97
N LEU A 335 11.88 -18.23 -0.16
CA LEU A 335 11.26 -18.18 -1.48
C LEU A 335 10.84 -19.56 -1.99
N GLY A 336 11.67 -20.59 -1.77
CA GLY A 336 11.39 -21.96 -2.22
C GLY A 336 10.14 -22.57 -1.58
N ARG A 337 9.82 -22.21 -0.33
CA ARG A 337 8.54 -22.56 0.30
C ARG A 337 7.34 -22.03 -0.50
N PHE A 338 7.42 -20.81 -1.03
CA PHE A 338 6.34 -20.26 -1.86
C PHE A 338 6.23 -20.98 -3.21
N HIS A 339 7.34 -21.37 -3.85
CA HIS A 339 7.31 -22.23 -5.04
C HIS A 339 6.55 -23.54 -4.75
N ALA A 340 6.87 -24.22 -3.65
CA ALA A 340 6.19 -25.45 -3.25
C ALA A 340 4.67 -25.23 -3.05
N HIS A 341 4.29 -24.12 -2.37
CA HIS A 341 2.89 -23.75 -2.20
C HIS A 341 2.18 -23.48 -3.54
N LYS A 342 2.87 -22.85 -4.51
CA LYS A 342 2.30 -22.61 -5.84
C LYS A 342 2.08 -23.92 -6.59
N TYR A 343 3.06 -24.80 -6.64
CA TYR A 343 2.89 -26.11 -7.30
C TYR A 343 1.75 -26.93 -6.67
N ALA A 344 1.64 -26.97 -5.34
CA ALA A 344 0.57 -27.70 -4.64
C ALA A 344 -0.85 -27.20 -4.97
N ARG A 345 -0.98 -25.93 -5.35
CA ARG A 345 -2.26 -25.31 -5.73
C ARG A 345 -2.64 -25.53 -7.20
N LEU A 346 -1.73 -26.02 -8.04
CA LEU A 346 -1.92 -26.11 -9.48
C LEU A 346 -2.28 -27.55 -9.90
N PRO A 347 -3.48 -27.83 -10.44
CA PRO A 347 -3.89 -29.18 -10.84
C PRO A 347 -3.03 -29.81 -11.94
N LYS A 348 -2.25 -29.00 -12.66
CA LYS A 348 -1.32 -29.43 -13.72
C LYS A 348 0.08 -29.80 -13.20
N ALA A 349 0.31 -29.69 -11.89
CA ALA A 349 1.54 -30.08 -11.23
C ALA A 349 1.24 -31.12 -10.14
N ARG A 350 2.06 -32.16 -10.08
CA ARG A 350 2.11 -33.12 -8.98
C ARG A 350 3.44 -32.94 -8.27
N LEU A 351 3.40 -32.30 -7.09
CA LEU A 351 4.59 -32.06 -6.29
C LEU A 351 5.06 -33.38 -5.66
N MET A 352 6.18 -33.93 -6.16
CA MET A 352 6.70 -35.23 -5.73
C MET A 352 7.52 -35.14 -4.44
N GLY A 353 8.24 -34.03 -4.26
CA GLY A 353 9.07 -33.82 -3.09
C GLY A 353 9.63 -32.40 -3.01
N VAL A 354 9.97 -32.02 -1.79
CA VAL A 354 10.68 -30.77 -1.47
C VAL A 354 12.01 -31.13 -0.82
N VAL A 355 13.06 -30.39 -1.18
CA VAL A 355 14.42 -30.68 -0.73
C VAL A 355 14.98 -29.50 0.04
N ASP A 356 15.52 -29.74 1.23
CA ASP A 356 16.36 -28.78 1.95
C ASP A 356 17.47 -29.52 2.69
N ILE A 357 18.66 -28.92 2.79
CA ILE A 357 19.76 -29.50 3.58
C ILE A 357 19.42 -29.54 5.08
N ASN A 358 18.50 -28.68 5.54
CA ASN A 358 17.94 -28.74 6.87
C ASN A 358 16.70 -29.66 6.87
N ALA A 359 16.85 -30.84 7.49
CA ALA A 359 15.80 -31.85 7.56
C ALA A 359 14.51 -31.34 8.22
N GLU A 360 14.60 -30.50 9.26
CA GLU A 360 13.42 -29.91 9.91
C GLU A 360 12.67 -28.97 8.98
N GLN A 361 13.40 -28.15 8.21
CA GLN A 361 12.81 -27.26 7.23
C GLN A 361 12.14 -28.03 6.09
N ALA A 362 12.80 -29.08 5.56
CA ALA A 362 12.23 -29.95 4.54
C ALA A 362 10.95 -30.63 5.05
N ALA A 363 10.98 -31.23 6.25
CA ALA A 363 9.82 -31.87 6.87
C ALA A 363 8.66 -30.89 7.09
N ARG A 364 8.96 -29.69 7.59
CA ARG A 364 7.94 -28.65 7.82
C ARG A 364 7.25 -28.23 6.53
N VAL A 365 8.01 -27.91 5.48
CA VAL A 365 7.42 -27.47 4.21
C VAL A 365 6.68 -28.62 3.52
N ALA A 366 7.23 -29.84 3.55
CA ALA A 366 6.59 -31.04 3.01
C ALA A 366 5.20 -31.28 3.61
N ALA A 367 5.07 -31.13 4.94
CA ALA A 367 3.80 -31.27 5.63
C ALA A 367 2.76 -30.19 5.24
N GLU A 368 3.20 -28.99 4.86
CA GLU A 368 2.31 -27.92 4.42
C GLU A 368 1.71 -28.16 3.02
N VAL A 369 2.37 -28.99 2.20
CA VAL A 369 2.04 -29.15 0.76
C VAL A 369 1.79 -30.59 0.33
N ASP A 370 1.77 -31.54 1.27
CA ASP A 370 1.59 -32.98 1.04
C ASP A 370 2.58 -33.54 -0.01
N ALA A 371 3.89 -33.35 0.25
CA ALA A 371 4.98 -33.84 -0.59
C ALA A 371 6.00 -34.66 0.22
N ALA A 372 6.90 -35.40 -0.44
CA ALA A 372 7.97 -36.10 0.24
C ALA A 372 9.04 -35.11 0.78
N PRO A 373 9.41 -35.18 2.08
CA PRO A 373 10.55 -34.43 2.60
C PRO A 373 11.87 -35.14 2.24
N LEU A 374 12.77 -34.44 1.55
CA LEU A 374 14.05 -34.97 1.12
C LEU A 374 15.19 -34.05 1.58
N THR A 375 16.38 -34.62 1.78
CA THR A 375 17.58 -33.85 2.16
C THR A 375 18.67 -33.87 1.08
N ASP A 376 18.60 -34.82 0.13
CA ASP A 376 19.45 -34.81 -1.06
C ASP A 376 18.58 -34.65 -2.33
N TYR A 377 18.90 -33.66 -3.16
CA TYR A 377 18.16 -33.41 -4.40
C TYR A 377 18.28 -34.56 -5.40
N ARG A 378 19.34 -35.38 -5.30
CA ARG A 378 19.55 -36.56 -6.15
C ARG A 378 18.44 -37.59 -5.97
N GLU A 379 17.75 -37.58 -4.83
CA GLU A 379 16.61 -38.46 -4.56
C GLU A 379 15.39 -38.17 -5.47
N LEU A 380 15.35 -37.00 -6.12
CA LEU A 380 14.34 -36.65 -7.12
C LEU A 380 14.67 -37.18 -8.53
N MET A 381 15.90 -37.61 -8.81
CA MET A 381 16.32 -38.04 -10.14
C MET A 381 15.47 -39.23 -10.63
N GLY A 382 14.96 -39.12 -11.86
CA GLY A 382 14.05 -40.10 -12.46
C GLY A 382 12.61 -40.09 -11.93
N LYS A 383 12.32 -39.30 -10.88
CA LYS A 383 10.97 -39.21 -10.27
C LYS A 383 10.19 -37.97 -10.71
N VAL A 384 10.87 -36.96 -11.27
CA VAL A 384 10.30 -35.67 -11.67
C VAL A 384 10.54 -35.40 -13.15
N ASP A 385 9.62 -34.65 -13.76
CA ASP A 385 9.75 -34.12 -15.11
C ASP A 385 10.43 -32.75 -15.09
N CYS A 386 10.19 -31.95 -14.05
CA CYS A 386 10.79 -30.63 -13.90
C CYS A 386 11.05 -30.25 -12.44
N VAL A 387 11.95 -29.29 -12.21
CA VAL A 387 12.28 -28.77 -10.88
C VAL A 387 12.34 -27.24 -10.83
N SER A 388 11.95 -26.66 -9.70
CA SER A 388 12.41 -25.31 -9.30
C SER A 388 13.67 -25.44 -8.45
N VAL A 389 14.73 -24.72 -8.78
CA VAL A 389 15.98 -24.64 -8.00
C VAL A 389 16.05 -23.27 -7.35
N VAL A 390 15.91 -23.24 -6.02
CA VAL A 390 15.76 -22.06 -5.17
C VAL A 390 16.74 -22.14 -3.98
N THR A 391 17.98 -22.53 -4.28
CA THR A 391 19.08 -22.63 -3.31
C THR A 391 19.92 -21.34 -3.29
N PRO A 392 20.92 -21.19 -2.42
CA PRO A 392 21.91 -20.13 -2.59
C PRO A 392 22.60 -20.20 -3.97
N THR A 393 22.86 -19.04 -4.58
CA THR A 393 23.42 -18.92 -5.95
C THR A 393 24.66 -19.78 -6.23
N PRO A 394 25.65 -19.91 -5.32
CA PRO A 394 26.82 -20.77 -5.58
C PRO A 394 26.49 -22.23 -5.87
N ASN A 395 25.31 -22.70 -5.43
CA ASN A 395 24.86 -24.07 -5.64
C ASN A 395 24.02 -24.25 -6.92
N HIS A 396 23.58 -23.16 -7.55
CA HIS A 396 22.73 -23.19 -8.74
C HIS A 396 23.33 -24.02 -9.87
N PHE A 397 24.59 -23.76 -10.23
CA PHE A 397 25.23 -24.41 -11.37
C PHE A 397 25.26 -25.93 -11.23
N ALA A 398 25.77 -26.44 -10.10
CA ALA A 398 25.92 -27.88 -9.89
C ALA A 398 24.56 -28.60 -9.90
N ILE A 399 23.57 -28.05 -9.21
CA ILE A 399 22.23 -28.66 -9.09
C ILE A 399 21.51 -28.62 -10.43
N ALA A 400 21.45 -27.45 -11.09
CA ALA A 400 20.78 -27.30 -12.37
C ALA A 400 21.42 -28.17 -13.47
N ARG A 401 22.77 -28.23 -13.51
CA ARG A 401 23.51 -29.09 -14.44
C ARG A 401 23.10 -30.56 -14.28
N ASP A 402 23.02 -31.06 -13.05
CA ASP A 402 22.72 -32.47 -12.80
C ASP A 402 21.30 -32.84 -13.28
N PHE A 403 20.30 -31.96 -13.07
CA PHE A 403 18.94 -32.17 -13.58
C PHE A 403 18.87 -32.06 -15.10
N LEU A 404 19.46 -31.02 -15.70
CA LEU A 404 19.46 -30.85 -17.17
C LEU A 404 20.18 -32.03 -17.85
N ALA A 405 21.30 -32.50 -17.30
CA ALA A 405 22.03 -33.66 -17.82
C ALA A 405 21.18 -34.94 -17.82
N ALA A 406 20.28 -35.08 -16.84
CA ALA A 406 19.31 -36.16 -16.70
C ALA A 406 18.04 -35.96 -17.56
N GLY A 407 17.93 -34.88 -18.34
CA GLY A 407 16.76 -34.59 -19.17
C GLY A 407 15.59 -33.97 -18.40
N VAL A 408 15.83 -33.42 -17.21
CA VAL A 408 14.81 -32.78 -16.37
C VAL A 408 14.79 -31.27 -16.64
N HIS A 409 13.61 -30.70 -16.86
CA HIS A 409 13.44 -29.26 -17.10
C HIS A 409 13.67 -28.44 -15.81
N VAL A 410 14.24 -27.24 -15.90
CA VAL A 410 14.66 -26.44 -14.74
C VAL A 410 14.09 -25.01 -14.79
N LEU A 411 13.44 -24.60 -13.70
CA LEU A 411 13.20 -23.21 -13.33
C LEU A 411 14.25 -22.81 -12.29
N LEU A 412 15.19 -21.95 -12.67
CA LEU A 412 16.33 -21.56 -11.85
C LEU A 412 16.14 -20.14 -11.31
N GLU A 413 16.15 -19.97 -9.99
CA GLU A 413 15.98 -18.64 -9.40
C GLU A 413 17.13 -17.68 -9.74
N LYS A 414 16.82 -16.38 -9.69
CA LYS A 414 17.80 -15.31 -9.94
C LYS A 414 18.72 -15.09 -8.72
N PRO A 415 19.95 -14.59 -8.92
CA PRO A 415 20.68 -14.58 -10.19
C PRO A 415 20.99 -16.02 -10.64
N MET A 416 21.03 -16.23 -11.96
CA MET A 416 21.10 -17.57 -12.55
C MET A 416 22.32 -18.38 -12.06
N THR A 417 23.51 -17.79 -12.08
CA THR A 417 24.79 -18.40 -11.69
C THR A 417 25.73 -17.36 -11.09
N THR A 418 26.92 -17.77 -10.64
CA THR A 418 27.93 -16.85 -10.11
C THR A 418 28.83 -16.26 -11.19
N THR A 419 29.04 -17.00 -12.29
CA THR A 419 29.81 -16.54 -13.45
C THR A 419 29.04 -16.73 -14.76
N ILE A 420 29.50 -16.05 -15.80
CA ILE A 420 28.92 -16.13 -17.15
C ILE A 420 29.22 -17.48 -17.81
N GLU A 421 30.40 -18.04 -17.56
CA GLU A 421 30.80 -19.35 -18.08
C GLU A 421 29.94 -20.48 -17.50
N GLU A 422 29.47 -20.34 -16.25
CA GLU A 422 28.47 -21.25 -15.69
C GLU A 422 27.12 -21.13 -16.41
N ALA A 423 26.64 -19.90 -16.65
CA ALA A 423 25.39 -19.66 -17.36
C ALA A 423 25.43 -20.23 -18.78
N ASP A 424 26.49 -19.92 -19.54
CA ASP A 424 26.69 -20.37 -20.92
C ASP A 424 26.71 -21.92 -20.99
N ARG A 425 27.34 -22.59 -20.01
CA ARG A 425 27.32 -24.06 -19.91
C ARG A 425 25.94 -24.64 -19.63
N LEU A 426 25.13 -24.00 -18.77
CA LEU A 426 23.77 -24.46 -18.51
C LEU A 426 22.86 -24.28 -19.73
N ILE A 427 22.99 -23.16 -20.45
CA ILE A 427 22.24 -22.89 -21.68
C ILE A 427 22.57 -23.95 -22.74
N ALA A 428 23.85 -24.17 -23.02
CA ALA A 428 24.30 -25.16 -23.98
C ALA A 428 23.83 -26.58 -23.61
N LEU A 429 23.87 -26.94 -22.33
CA LEU A 429 23.40 -28.23 -21.85
C LEU A 429 21.87 -28.38 -22.01
N ALA A 430 21.10 -27.34 -21.69
CA ALA A 430 19.65 -27.36 -21.87
C ALA A 430 19.27 -27.54 -23.34
N GLU A 431 19.94 -26.82 -24.24
CA GLU A 431 19.76 -26.96 -25.70
C GLU A 431 20.14 -28.37 -26.17
N GLN A 432 21.30 -28.88 -25.77
CA GLN A 432 21.77 -30.23 -26.11
C GLN A 432 20.78 -31.32 -25.67
N LYS A 433 20.12 -31.12 -24.52
CA LYS A 433 19.19 -32.10 -23.92
C LYS A 433 17.74 -31.86 -24.30
N GLY A 434 17.44 -30.82 -25.08
CA GLY A 434 16.06 -30.42 -25.39
C GLY A 434 15.24 -30.04 -24.15
N CYS A 435 15.91 -29.59 -23.09
CA CYS A 435 15.29 -29.22 -21.82
C CYS A 435 14.90 -27.73 -21.81
N VAL A 436 13.87 -27.42 -21.04
CA VAL A 436 13.45 -26.03 -20.79
C VAL A 436 14.27 -25.51 -19.62
N LEU A 437 14.94 -24.39 -19.82
CA LEU A 437 15.65 -23.65 -18.78
C LEU A 437 15.03 -22.26 -18.67
N GLN A 438 14.22 -22.05 -17.63
CA GLN A 438 13.61 -20.76 -17.31
C GLN A 438 14.36 -20.11 -16.14
N VAL A 439 14.51 -18.78 -16.17
CA VAL A 439 15.13 -18.02 -15.07
C VAL A 439 14.08 -17.23 -14.30
N GLY A 440 14.19 -17.22 -12.96
CA GLY A 440 13.28 -16.59 -12.00
C GLY A 440 13.25 -15.05 -11.99
N HIS A 441 13.15 -14.40 -13.15
CA HIS A 441 12.94 -12.95 -13.23
C HIS A 441 11.46 -12.59 -13.05
N LEU A 442 11.00 -12.74 -11.80
CA LEU A 442 9.61 -12.61 -11.38
C LEU A 442 8.91 -11.32 -11.85
N GLU A 443 9.63 -10.20 -11.95
CA GLU A 443 9.02 -8.91 -12.33
C GLU A 443 8.48 -8.91 -13.78
N ARG A 444 8.95 -9.81 -14.67
CA ARG A 444 8.34 -10.01 -16.00
C ARG A 444 6.90 -10.52 -15.93
N PHE A 445 6.51 -11.12 -14.80
CA PHE A 445 5.17 -11.65 -14.52
C PHE A 445 4.35 -10.73 -13.61
N ASN A 446 4.89 -9.59 -13.19
CA ASN A 446 4.16 -8.66 -12.32
C ASN A 446 2.94 -8.08 -13.06
N SER A 447 1.76 -8.07 -12.41
CA SER A 447 0.53 -7.51 -13.01
C SER A 447 0.67 -6.06 -13.46
N ALA A 448 1.38 -5.22 -12.71
CA ALA A 448 1.59 -3.83 -13.10
C ALA A 448 2.49 -3.71 -14.34
N PHE A 449 3.51 -4.57 -14.45
CA PHE A 449 4.39 -4.61 -15.62
C PHE A 449 3.69 -5.17 -16.86
N THR A 450 2.99 -6.29 -16.71
CA THR A 450 2.24 -6.94 -17.79
C THR A 450 1.12 -6.05 -18.31
N ALA A 451 0.48 -5.23 -17.47
CA ALA A 451 -0.55 -4.28 -17.87
C ALA A 451 0.00 -3.13 -18.72
N ILE A 452 1.22 -2.65 -18.44
CA ILE A 452 1.82 -1.56 -19.22
C ILE A 452 2.44 -2.03 -20.55
N LEU A 453 2.86 -3.30 -20.63
CA LEU A 453 3.62 -3.83 -21.77
C LEU A 453 2.95 -3.59 -23.14
N PRO A 454 1.62 -3.77 -23.32
CA PRO A 454 0.94 -3.50 -24.59
C PRO A 454 0.95 -2.02 -25.01
N ARG A 455 1.26 -1.08 -24.10
CA ARG A 455 1.34 0.36 -24.39
C ARG A 455 2.72 0.80 -24.86
N LEU A 456 3.73 -0.04 -24.67
CA LEU A 456 5.11 0.25 -25.01
C LEU A 456 5.33 0.00 -26.50
N LYS A 457 5.73 1.06 -27.23
CA LYS A 457 6.01 0.99 -28.68
C LYS A 457 7.48 1.23 -28.98
N ASN A 458 7.96 2.43 -28.67
CA ASN A 458 9.35 2.84 -28.85
C ASN A 458 9.91 3.50 -27.58
N PRO A 459 10.30 2.71 -26.56
CA PRO A 459 10.82 3.22 -25.29
C PRO A 459 12.16 3.96 -25.47
N MET A 460 12.17 5.28 -25.25
CA MET A 460 13.35 6.12 -25.44
C MET A 460 14.10 6.37 -24.14
N PHE A 461 13.38 6.54 -23.03
CA PHE A 461 13.98 6.79 -21.72
C PHE A 461 13.25 6.02 -20.64
N LEU A 462 13.99 5.34 -19.77
CA LEU A 462 13.46 4.52 -18.69
C LEU A 462 14.06 4.98 -17.38
N GLU A 463 13.24 4.99 -16.34
CA GLU A 463 13.68 5.28 -14.98
C GLU A 463 13.07 4.26 -14.01
N SER A 464 13.91 3.44 -13.40
CA SER A 464 13.49 2.51 -12.34
C SER A 464 14.05 2.94 -10.99
N THR A 465 13.22 2.87 -9.96
CA THR A 465 13.59 3.14 -8.58
C THR A 465 13.13 2.00 -7.69
N ARG A 466 14.09 1.29 -7.10
CA ARG A 466 13.90 0.16 -6.18
C ARG A 466 14.54 0.46 -4.84
N LEU A 467 13.74 0.91 -3.89
CA LEU A 467 14.13 1.20 -2.53
C LEU A 467 13.53 0.15 -1.59
N ALA A 468 14.35 -0.45 -0.75
CA ALA A 468 13.94 -1.39 0.28
C ALA A 468 14.35 -0.89 1.67
N LEU A 469 13.53 -1.25 2.66
CA LEU A 469 13.91 -1.16 4.07
C LEU A 469 15.13 -2.04 4.34
N PHE A 470 15.99 -1.59 5.25
CA PHE A 470 17.12 -2.39 5.69
C PHE A 470 16.66 -3.68 6.37
N ASN A 471 17.32 -4.79 6.01
CA ASN A 471 17.14 -6.10 6.58
C ASN A 471 18.51 -6.76 6.71
N GLU A 472 18.74 -7.48 7.80
CA GLU A 472 20.01 -8.18 8.08
C GLU A 472 20.23 -9.43 7.19
N ARG A 473 19.23 -9.82 6.40
CA ARG A 473 19.32 -10.97 5.47
C ARG A 473 19.93 -10.57 4.13
N GLY A 474 20.80 -11.41 3.57
CA GLY A 474 21.34 -11.22 2.22
C GLY A 474 22.45 -10.16 2.13
N LEU A 475 23.08 -9.80 3.24
CA LEU A 475 24.17 -8.82 3.28
C LEU A 475 25.45 -9.30 2.57
N GLU A 476 25.53 -10.59 2.26
CA GLU A 476 26.62 -11.24 1.54
C GLU A 476 26.53 -11.12 0.00
N VAL A 477 25.44 -10.54 -0.52
CA VAL A 477 25.25 -10.22 -1.95
C VAL A 477 25.06 -8.71 -2.09
N ASP A 478 25.65 -8.09 -3.10
CA ASP A 478 25.52 -6.64 -3.34
C ASP A 478 24.10 -6.22 -3.78
N VAL A 479 23.81 -4.91 -3.72
CA VAL A 479 22.48 -4.38 -4.08
C VAL A 479 22.14 -4.58 -5.57
N ILE A 480 23.13 -4.85 -6.41
CA ILE A 480 22.96 -4.99 -7.86
C ILE A 480 22.40 -6.38 -8.16
N LEU A 481 23.09 -7.43 -7.71
CA LEU A 481 22.72 -8.82 -7.94
C LEU A 481 21.45 -9.24 -7.19
N ASP A 482 21.15 -8.59 -6.06
CA ASP A 482 19.92 -8.89 -5.31
C ASP A 482 18.71 -8.05 -5.78
N LEU A 483 18.86 -6.73 -5.88
CA LEU A 483 17.74 -5.82 -6.16
C LEU A 483 17.73 -5.32 -7.61
N MET A 484 18.83 -4.69 -8.06
CA MET A 484 18.85 -4.00 -9.36
C MET A 484 18.71 -4.94 -10.56
N ILE A 485 19.10 -6.22 -10.43
CA ILE A 485 19.05 -7.20 -11.51
C ILE A 485 17.65 -7.37 -12.11
N HIS A 486 16.61 -7.16 -11.29
CA HIS A 486 15.23 -7.13 -11.77
C HIS A 486 15.00 -5.97 -12.74
N ASP A 487 15.50 -4.80 -12.41
CA ASP A 487 15.32 -3.59 -13.22
C ASP A 487 16.24 -3.60 -14.46
N ILE A 488 17.40 -4.23 -14.37
CA ILE A 488 18.29 -4.53 -15.50
C ILE A 488 17.57 -5.44 -16.49
N ASP A 489 17.02 -6.57 -16.03
CA ASP A 489 16.27 -7.49 -16.89
C ASP A 489 15.11 -6.78 -17.60
N ILE A 490 14.32 -6.01 -16.86
CA ILE A 490 13.18 -5.26 -17.40
C ILE A 490 13.65 -4.24 -18.45
N ALA A 491 14.74 -3.50 -18.20
CA ALA A 491 15.30 -2.56 -19.18
C ALA A 491 15.76 -3.27 -20.46
N LEU A 492 16.49 -4.38 -20.33
CA LEU A 492 16.95 -5.18 -21.48
C LEU A 492 15.77 -5.77 -22.26
N HIS A 493 14.72 -6.22 -21.57
CA HIS A 493 13.53 -6.80 -22.17
C HIS A 493 12.70 -5.78 -22.95
N ILE A 494 12.55 -4.56 -22.41
CA ILE A 494 11.75 -3.51 -23.03
C ILE A 494 12.50 -2.86 -24.21
N VAL A 495 13.79 -2.58 -24.06
CA VAL A 495 14.54 -1.79 -25.05
C VAL A 495 14.98 -2.63 -26.26
N GLN A 496 15.26 -3.92 -26.06
CA GLN A 496 15.61 -4.87 -27.13
C GLN A 496 16.71 -4.39 -28.10
N SER A 497 17.68 -3.62 -27.60
CA SER A 497 18.83 -3.13 -28.34
C SER A 497 20.12 -3.53 -27.61
N PRO A 498 21.27 -3.69 -28.31
CA PRO A 498 22.55 -3.83 -27.67
C PRO A 498 22.89 -2.63 -26.77
N LEU A 499 23.62 -2.88 -25.69
CA LEU A 499 24.18 -1.83 -24.84
C LEU A 499 25.41 -1.19 -25.51
N LYS A 500 25.45 0.14 -25.49
CA LYS A 500 26.56 0.94 -25.97
C LYS A 500 27.49 1.36 -24.81
N GLN A 501 26.91 1.76 -23.69
CA GLN A 501 27.68 2.23 -22.53
C GLN A 501 26.92 1.97 -21.22
N ILE A 502 27.67 1.69 -20.16
CA ILE A 502 27.17 1.64 -18.78
C ILE A 502 27.99 2.63 -17.97
N ARG A 503 27.32 3.45 -17.16
CA ARG A 503 27.95 4.30 -16.15
C ARG A 503 27.32 3.97 -14.80
N ALA A 504 28.11 3.39 -13.92
CA ALA A 504 27.67 3.00 -12.59
C ALA A 504 28.32 3.87 -11.52
N SER A 505 27.59 4.12 -10.44
CA SER A 505 28.11 4.71 -9.21
C SER A 505 27.41 4.06 -8.02
N GLY A 506 28.17 3.70 -7.00
CA GLY A 506 27.63 3.08 -5.80
C GLY A 506 28.34 3.55 -4.55
N VAL A 507 27.69 3.34 -3.41
CA VAL A 507 28.22 3.68 -2.09
C VAL A 507 27.89 2.54 -1.13
N SER A 508 28.87 2.18 -0.31
CA SER A 508 28.67 1.35 0.87
C SER A 508 28.47 2.23 2.10
N VAL A 509 27.50 1.90 2.95
CA VAL A 509 27.17 2.69 4.15
C VAL A 509 27.18 1.83 5.41
N LEU A 510 26.50 0.68 5.37
CA LEU A 510 26.35 -0.26 6.47
C LEU A 510 27.17 -1.54 6.27
N THR A 511 27.37 -1.97 5.02
CA THR A 511 28.11 -3.20 4.72
C THR A 511 29.48 -2.92 4.12
N GLN A 512 30.19 -3.94 3.63
CA GLN A 512 31.39 -3.75 2.79
C GLN A 512 31.04 -3.74 1.29
N LEU A 513 29.81 -4.14 0.94
CA LEU A 513 29.31 -4.19 -0.43
C LEU A 513 28.44 -2.96 -0.70
N PRO A 514 28.23 -2.57 -1.97
CA PRO A 514 27.37 -1.45 -2.30
C PRO A 514 25.94 -1.62 -1.72
N ASP A 515 25.53 -0.68 -0.86
CA ASP A 515 24.18 -0.63 -0.25
C ASP A 515 23.20 0.22 -1.09
N ILE A 516 23.75 1.13 -1.90
CA ILE A 516 23.04 1.93 -2.88
C ILE A 516 23.85 2.00 -4.17
N ALA A 517 23.16 1.89 -5.30
CA ALA A 517 23.74 2.04 -6.62
C ALA A 517 22.80 2.86 -7.52
N ASN A 518 23.41 3.70 -8.35
CA ASN A 518 22.76 4.44 -9.44
C ASN A 518 23.50 4.11 -10.74
N VAL A 519 22.76 3.64 -11.73
CA VAL A 519 23.30 3.15 -12.99
C VAL A 519 22.59 3.81 -14.15
N ARG A 520 23.36 4.29 -15.13
CA ARG A 520 22.88 4.76 -16.42
C ARG A 520 23.36 3.83 -17.52
N MET A 521 22.43 3.22 -18.23
CA MET A 521 22.64 2.34 -19.37
C MET A 521 22.24 3.09 -20.65
N GLU A 522 23.14 3.16 -21.62
CA GLU A 522 22.87 3.70 -22.96
C GLU A 522 22.85 2.56 -23.97
N PHE A 523 21.84 2.56 -24.84
CA PHE A 523 21.64 1.54 -25.85
C PHE A 523 22.02 2.04 -27.25
N ALA A 524 22.35 1.12 -28.15
CA ALA A 524 22.77 1.44 -29.52
C ALA A 524 21.70 2.18 -30.33
N ASN A 525 20.42 1.92 -30.06
CA ASN A 525 19.28 2.64 -30.65
C ASN A 525 19.04 4.05 -30.04
N GLY A 526 19.89 4.50 -29.11
CA GLY A 526 19.79 5.80 -28.46
C GLY A 526 18.90 5.81 -27.20
N ALA A 527 18.23 4.70 -26.86
CA ALA A 527 17.47 4.62 -25.63
C ALA A 527 18.39 4.68 -24.39
N VAL A 528 17.86 5.17 -23.28
CA VAL A 528 18.60 5.33 -22.02
C VAL A 528 17.79 4.76 -20.87
N ALA A 529 18.40 3.97 -20.00
CA ALA A 529 17.79 3.52 -18.76
C ALA A 529 18.58 4.00 -17.54
N ASN A 530 17.90 4.68 -16.62
CA ASN A 530 18.42 5.11 -15.33
C ASN A 530 17.83 4.24 -14.21
N LEU A 531 18.68 3.52 -13.49
CA LEU A 531 18.28 2.55 -12.47
C LEU A 531 18.86 2.96 -11.12
N ILE A 532 18.01 3.04 -10.10
CA ILE A 532 18.42 3.30 -8.72
C ILE A 532 17.96 2.14 -7.85
N ALA A 533 18.90 1.51 -7.15
CA ALA A 533 18.62 0.47 -6.16
C ALA A 533 19.24 0.82 -4.81
N SER A 534 18.48 0.67 -3.73
CA SER A 534 18.97 0.87 -2.35
C SER A 534 18.32 -0.11 -1.39
N ARG A 535 19.13 -0.68 -0.49
CA ARG A 535 18.65 -1.54 0.61
C ARG A 535 18.57 -0.82 1.97
N ILE A 536 18.87 0.48 2.03
CA ILE A 536 18.99 1.26 3.28
C ILE A 536 17.98 2.42 3.34
N SER A 537 16.80 2.23 2.76
CA SER A 537 15.78 3.27 2.68
C SER A 537 14.81 3.23 3.86
N LEU A 538 14.15 4.37 4.17
CA LEU A 538 13.12 4.47 5.22
C LEU A 538 11.72 4.02 4.77
N LYS A 539 11.56 3.70 3.48
CA LYS A 539 10.31 3.22 2.89
C LYS A 539 10.60 2.30 1.71
N ASN A 540 9.67 1.38 1.46
CA ASN A 540 9.69 0.58 0.25
C ASN A 540 9.14 1.39 -0.94
N LEU A 541 9.85 1.41 -2.06
CA LEU A 541 9.40 2.01 -3.31
C LEU A 541 9.85 1.13 -4.47
N ARG A 542 8.91 0.78 -5.35
CA ARG A 542 9.20 0.03 -6.59
C ARG A 542 8.42 0.68 -7.72
N LYS A 543 9.08 1.53 -8.49
CA LYS A 543 8.46 2.33 -9.53
C LYS A 543 9.28 2.28 -10.81
N LEU A 544 8.60 2.08 -11.93
CA LEU A 544 9.14 2.19 -13.28
C LEU A 544 8.41 3.31 -14.01
N ARG A 545 9.16 4.14 -14.72
CA ARG A 545 8.68 5.16 -15.64
C ARG A 545 9.34 4.96 -16.99
N ILE A 546 8.57 5.07 -18.05
CA ILE A 546 9.02 4.88 -19.42
C ILE A 546 8.49 6.05 -20.23
N PHE A 547 9.37 6.66 -21.00
CA PHE A 547 9.06 7.78 -21.87
C PHE A 547 9.32 7.33 -23.31
N GLN A 548 8.34 7.57 -24.16
CA GLN A 548 8.36 7.34 -25.60
C GLN A 548 7.80 8.60 -26.29
N GLU A 549 7.85 8.65 -27.61
CA GLU A 549 7.56 9.86 -28.41
C GLU A 549 6.25 10.56 -28.04
N ASP A 550 5.17 9.79 -27.90
CA ASP A 550 3.82 10.33 -27.73
C ASP A 550 3.22 10.13 -26.33
N CYS A 551 3.92 9.39 -25.45
CA CYS A 551 3.39 9.11 -24.13
C CYS A 551 4.48 8.83 -23.10
N TYR A 552 4.13 9.01 -21.83
CA TYR A 552 4.89 8.40 -20.73
C TYR A 552 4.01 7.42 -19.97
N VAL A 553 4.58 6.27 -19.64
CA VAL A 553 3.90 5.18 -18.92
C VAL A 553 4.60 4.97 -17.59
N ALA A 554 3.84 4.79 -16.52
CA ALA A 554 4.39 4.49 -15.20
C ALA A 554 3.70 3.30 -14.56
N ALA A 555 4.50 2.47 -13.90
CA ALA A 555 4.03 1.36 -13.06
C ALA A 555 4.59 1.53 -11.64
N ASP A 556 3.71 1.49 -10.65
CA ASP A 556 4.04 1.34 -9.23
C ASP A 556 3.75 -0.11 -8.81
N TYR A 557 4.81 -0.91 -8.76
CA TYR A 557 4.74 -2.34 -8.42
C TYR A 557 4.27 -2.56 -6.98
N GLY A 558 4.60 -1.64 -6.08
CA GLY A 558 4.27 -1.73 -4.66
C GLY A 558 2.79 -1.45 -4.40
N ARG A 559 2.22 -0.46 -5.09
CA ARG A 559 0.80 -0.09 -4.99
C ARG A 559 -0.10 -0.77 -6.00
N LYS A 560 0.47 -1.53 -6.94
CA LYS A 560 -0.24 -2.18 -8.06
C LYS A 560 -1.08 -1.19 -8.85
N ARG A 561 -0.47 -0.07 -9.25
CA ARG A 561 -1.11 0.97 -10.08
C ARG A 561 -0.26 1.26 -11.30
N ALA A 562 -0.91 1.48 -12.43
CA ALA A 562 -0.25 1.86 -13.67
C ALA A 562 -1.01 2.99 -14.36
N TYR A 563 -0.28 3.83 -15.06
CA TYR A 563 -0.85 4.97 -15.76
C TYR A 563 -0.13 5.18 -17.08
N ALA A 564 -0.88 5.62 -18.09
CA ALA A 564 -0.34 6.20 -19.31
C ALA A 564 -0.76 7.66 -19.37
N VAL A 565 0.16 8.53 -19.75
CA VAL A 565 -0.11 9.94 -19.99
C VAL A 565 0.24 10.23 -21.44
N TYR A 566 -0.75 10.72 -22.17
CA TYR A 566 -0.66 11.03 -23.58
C TYR A 566 -0.62 12.54 -23.77
N ARG A 567 0.06 12.97 -24.83
CA ARG A 567 -0.07 14.35 -25.31
C ARG A 567 -1.31 14.43 -26.19
N GLU A 568 -2.19 15.39 -25.92
CA GLU A 568 -3.35 15.68 -26.77
C GLU A 568 -2.93 16.42 -28.05
N GLU A 569 -3.67 16.20 -29.13
CA GLU A 569 -3.40 16.86 -30.43
C GLU A 569 -3.76 18.35 -30.40
N GLU A 570 -4.82 18.72 -29.68
CA GLU A 570 -5.25 20.10 -29.51
C GLU A 570 -4.56 20.73 -28.28
N ALA A 571 -4.08 21.96 -28.45
CA ALA A 571 -3.59 22.77 -27.35
C ALA A 571 -4.78 23.35 -26.57
N ASP A 572 -4.58 23.64 -25.28
CA ASP A 572 -5.59 24.33 -24.50
C ASP A 572 -5.87 25.75 -25.04
N ASP A 573 -6.92 26.41 -24.53
CA ASP A 573 -7.29 27.79 -24.90
C ASP A 573 -6.14 28.81 -24.70
N SER A 574 -5.05 28.43 -24.02
CA SER A 574 -3.86 29.24 -23.76
C SER A 574 -2.67 28.88 -24.66
N GLY A 575 -2.83 27.93 -25.59
CA GLY A 575 -1.80 27.49 -26.54
C GLY A 575 -0.76 26.53 -25.96
N TYR A 576 -1.00 25.95 -24.78
CA TYR A 576 -0.11 24.96 -24.18
C TYR A 576 -0.53 23.52 -24.52
N PRO A 577 0.42 22.58 -24.68
CA PRO A 577 0.09 21.18 -24.92
C PRO A 577 -0.73 20.60 -23.75
N GLU A 578 -1.92 20.08 -24.05
CA GLU A 578 -2.74 19.37 -23.07
C GLU A 578 -2.25 17.92 -22.91
N MET A 579 -2.45 17.35 -21.73
CA MET A 579 -2.11 15.95 -21.44
C MET A 579 -3.34 15.25 -20.88
N SER A 580 -3.71 14.11 -21.47
CA SER A 580 -4.65 13.19 -20.84
C SER A 580 -3.92 12.12 -20.06
N MET A 581 -4.57 11.65 -18.99
CA MET A 581 -4.07 10.60 -18.13
C MET A 581 -5.09 9.48 -18.07
N GLU A 582 -4.64 8.28 -18.43
CA GLU A 582 -5.39 7.05 -18.33
C GLU A 582 -4.81 6.22 -17.17
N GLU A 583 -5.67 5.82 -16.23
CA GLU A 583 -5.33 4.77 -15.28
C GLU A 583 -5.54 3.41 -15.95
N ILE A 584 -4.47 2.63 -16.05
CA ILE A 584 -4.48 1.33 -16.72
C ILE A 584 -5.07 0.32 -15.74
N GLU A 585 -6.11 -0.38 -16.17
CA GLU A 585 -6.70 -1.48 -15.39
C GLU A 585 -5.70 -2.62 -15.23
N ILE A 586 -5.53 -3.08 -13.99
CA ILE A 586 -4.59 -4.15 -13.65
C ILE A 586 -5.40 -5.36 -13.16
N ASP A 587 -5.32 -6.46 -13.90
CA ASP A 587 -5.78 -7.76 -13.44
C ASP A 587 -4.77 -8.31 -12.42
N GLU A 588 -5.11 -8.21 -11.14
CA GLU A 588 -4.23 -8.58 -10.04
C GLU A 588 -4.06 -10.11 -9.96
N ARG A 589 -2.85 -10.56 -10.30
CA ARG A 589 -2.45 -11.96 -10.25
C ARG A 589 -1.19 -12.10 -9.40
N ASP A 590 -0.98 -13.31 -8.91
CA ASP A 590 0.23 -13.65 -8.18
C ASP A 590 1.35 -13.92 -9.20
N ALA A 591 2.38 -13.06 -9.22
CA ALA A 591 3.46 -13.14 -10.19
C ALA A 591 4.20 -14.48 -10.16
N LEU A 592 4.35 -15.09 -8.96
CA LEU A 592 5.08 -16.36 -8.81
C LEU A 592 4.23 -17.52 -9.33
N GLU A 593 2.93 -17.46 -9.07
CA GLU A 593 1.99 -18.42 -9.64
C GLU A 593 1.96 -18.33 -11.18
N GLU A 594 1.97 -17.12 -11.75
CA GLU A 594 2.05 -16.90 -13.20
C GLU A 594 3.38 -17.37 -13.81
N GLU A 595 4.51 -17.13 -13.12
CA GLU A 595 5.84 -17.61 -13.52
C GLU A 595 5.92 -19.14 -13.59
N VAL A 596 5.49 -19.80 -12.52
CA VAL A 596 5.41 -21.26 -12.45
C VAL A 596 4.42 -21.79 -13.48
N ASN A 597 3.29 -21.11 -13.67
CA ASN A 597 2.30 -21.49 -14.68
C ASN A 597 2.90 -21.47 -16.09
N ALA A 598 3.66 -20.42 -16.44
CA ALA A 598 4.31 -20.27 -17.72
C ALA A 598 5.41 -21.32 -17.93
N PHE A 599 6.19 -21.62 -16.88
CA PHE A 599 7.19 -22.67 -16.92
C PHE A 599 6.58 -24.03 -17.24
N LEU A 600 5.53 -24.43 -16.50
CA LEU A 600 4.83 -25.70 -16.73
C LEU A 600 4.21 -25.79 -18.13
N GLN A 601 3.75 -24.67 -18.69
CA GLN A 601 3.25 -24.64 -20.07
C GLN A 601 4.39 -24.85 -21.07
N ALA A 602 5.51 -24.15 -20.91
CA ALA A 602 6.68 -24.32 -21.78
C ALA A 602 7.19 -25.76 -21.79
N VAL A 603 7.24 -26.41 -20.61
CA VAL A 603 7.58 -27.84 -20.47
C VAL A 603 6.59 -28.71 -21.24
N LYS A 604 5.28 -28.49 -21.05
CA LYS A 604 4.25 -29.32 -21.68
C LYS A 604 4.22 -29.19 -23.20
N THR A 605 4.49 -28.01 -23.74
CA THR A 605 4.43 -27.75 -25.18
C THR A 605 5.78 -27.89 -25.89
N GLY A 606 6.88 -28.09 -25.15
CA GLY A 606 8.24 -27.98 -25.69
C GLY A 606 8.55 -26.56 -26.22
N GLY A 607 7.87 -25.55 -25.67
CA GLY A 607 7.98 -24.16 -26.12
C GLY A 607 9.12 -23.40 -25.43
N ARG A 608 9.49 -22.23 -26.00
CA ARG A 608 10.42 -21.30 -25.34
C ARG A 608 9.75 -20.70 -24.10
N PRO A 609 10.39 -20.73 -22.91
CA PRO A 609 9.85 -20.07 -21.73
C PRO A 609 9.86 -18.54 -21.90
N ARG A 610 9.03 -17.83 -21.12
CA ARG A 610 8.92 -16.37 -21.20
C ARG A 610 10.21 -15.65 -20.79
N VAL A 611 11.00 -16.27 -19.92
CA VAL A 611 12.33 -15.82 -19.50
C VAL A 611 13.28 -16.99 -19.62
N ASP A 612 13.98 -17.11 -20.73
CA ASP A 612 14.89 -18.23 -20.95
C ASP A 612 16.27 -18.02 -20.30
N GLY A 613 17.13 -19.04 -20.40
CA GLY A 613 18.52 -18.95 -19.92
C GLY A 613 19.30 -17.78 -20.55
N ASN A 614 19.05 -17.46 -21.82
CA ASN A 614 19.72 -16.34 -22.50
C ASN A 614 19.30 -14.99 -21.91
N ASP A 615 18.03 -14.81 -21.54
CA ASP A 615 17.55 -13.64 -20.82
C ASP A 615 18.29 -13.48 -19.48
N GLY A 616 18.33 -14.54 -18.68
CA GLY A 616 19.02 -14.53 -17.38
C GLY A 616 20.52 -14.27 -17.50
N ARG A 617 21.19 -14.87 -18.51
CA ARG A 617 22.61 -14.65 -18.78
C ARG A 617 22.91 -13.21 -19.19
N ARG A 618 22.05 -12.57 -19.99
CA ARG A 618 22.22 -11.14 -20.35
C ARG A 618 22.05 -10.23 -19.14
N ALA A 619 21.06 -10.48 -18.29
CA ALA A 619 20.87 -9.70 -17.06
C ALA A 619 22.04 -9.87 -16.08
N LEU A 620 22.55 -11.09 -15.93
CA LEU A 620 23.73 -11.41 -15.11
C LEU A 620 24.99 -10.71 -15.60
N ASP A 621 25.26 -10.72 -16.91
CA ASP A 621 26.45 -10.07 -17.51
C ASP A 621 26.49 -8.57 -17.22
N VAL A 622 25.35 -7.90 -17.41
CA VAL A 622 25.21 -6.48 -17.10
C VAL A 622 25.36 -6.22 -15.60
N ALA A 623 24.74 -7.02 -14.75
CA ALA A 623 24.85 -6.89 -13.30
C ALA A 623 26.30 -7.05 -12.81
N LEU A 624 27.01 -8.09 -13.27
CA LEU A 624 28.42 -8.32 -12.93
C LEU A 624 29.33 -7.20 -13.45
N SER A 625 29.05 -6.64 -14.64
CA SER A 625 29.77 -5.48 -15.17
C SER A 625 29.60 -4.25 -14.29
N ILE A 626 28.37 -3.98 -13.83
CA ILE A 626 28.06 -2.87 -12.91
C ILE A 626 28.78 -3.06 -11.58
N SER A 627 28.67 -4.23 -10.96
CA SER A 627 29.33 -4.51 -9.68
C SER A 627 30.85 -4.30 -9.79
N ARG A 628 31.47 -4.80 -10.85
CA ARG A 628 32.91 -4.61 -11.11
C ARG A 628 33.30 -3.13 -11.21
N GLN A 629 32.55 -2.33 -11.97
CA GLN A 629 32.81 -0.89 -12.11
C GLN A 629 32.69 -0.15 -10.78
N ILE A 630 31.70 -0.49 -9.95
CA ILE A 630 31.53 0.12 -8.63
C ILE A 630 32.68 -0.28 -7.70
N ASP A 631 33.07 -1.56 -7.69
CA ASP A 631 34.17 -2.06 -6.86
C ASP A 631 35.51 -1.41 -7.22
N GLU A 632 35.79 -1.22 -8.51
CA GLU A 632 36.97 -0.49 -8.99
C GLU A 632 36.96 0.97 -8.50
N GLN A 633 35.84 1.68 -8.66
CA GLN A 633 35.70 3.07 -8.17
C GLN A 633 35.84 3.20 -6.64
N MET A 634 35.29 2.23 -5.88
CA MET A 634 35.41 2.24 -4.42
C MET A 634 36.86 2.00 -3.97
N ARG A 635 37.60 1.11 -4.65
CA ARG A 635 39.02 0.87 -4.39
C ARG A 635 39.87 2.12 -4.71
N GLU A 636 39.67 2.74 -5.86
CA GLU A 636 40.39 3.97 -6.24
C GLU A 636 40.15 5.11 -5.22
N LYS A 637 38.91 5.31 -4.78
CA LYS A 637 38.59 6.31 -3.74
C LYS A 637 39.25 6.01 -2.41
N TRP A 638 39.31 4.74 -2.03
CA TRP A 638 39.99 4.31 -0.80
C TRP A 638 41.49 4.57 -0.85
N GLU A 639 42.15 4.26 -1.98
CA GLU A 639 43.58 4.50 -2.20
C GLU A 639 43.91 6.01 -2.20
N LEU A 640 43.09 6.82 -2.88
CA LEU A 640 43.22 8.29 -2.86
C LEU A 640 43.08 8.84 -1.43
N SER A 641 42.09 8.36 -0.66
CA SER A 641 41.88 8.79 0.72
C SER A 641 43.05 8.39 1.63
N ARG A 642 43.63 7.20 1.43
CA ARG A 642 44.81 6.72 2.17
C ARG A 642 46.06 7.55 1.85
N ASN A 643 46.28 7.90 0.58
CA ASN A 643 47.44 8.71 0.16
C ASN A 643 47.35 10.16 0.67
N VAL A 644 46.15 10.74 0.75
CA VAL A 644 45.93 12.06 1.37
C VAL A 644 46.22 12.03 2.87
N LEU A 645 45.87 10.94 3.56
CA LEU A 645 46.16 10.76 4.99
C LEU A 645 47.64 10.47 5.29
N GLN A 646 48.36 9.81 4.37
CA GLN A 646 49.80 9.54 4.51
C GLN A 646 50.71 10.70 4.06
N GLY A 647 50.23 11.60 3.20
CA GLY A 647 50.96 12.81 2.78
C GLY A 647 50.80 14.01 3.72
N SER A 648 50.13 13.84 4.86
CA SER A 648 49.80 14.91 5.83
C SER A 648 50.52 14.74 7.19
N PHE A 649 51.64 14.02 7.24
CA PHE A 649 52.49 13.88 8.43
C PHE A 649 53.90 14.43 8.22
#